data_AF-A0A0G0MYT2-F1
#
_entry.id   AF-A0A0G0MYT2-F1
#
_cell.length_a   1.000
_cell.length_b   1.000
_cell.length_c   1.000
_cell.angle_alpha   90.00
_cell.angle_beta   90.00
_cell.angle_gamma   90.00
#
_symmetry.space_group_name_H-M   'P 1'
#
loop_
_entity.id
_entity.type
_entity.pdbx_description
1 polymer ?
#
loop_
_entity_poly.entity_id
_entity_poly.type
_entity_poly.pdbx_seq_one_letter_code
_entity_poly.pdbx_strand_id
1 'polypeptide(L)'
;MEKQPKKPIIQRVLEPIFFLALLFIYFLGSIVLWVVNIKVLPLSFKKNASQKVEVFFDNIYKTLDPKHEDSISKRDLIELAVRNMRAKKSRTNVTIGGMTIGIAAIVFLVSIGYGVQEMVISRVARLEEMKQADITTQVGGRLKINDKTISDFEDIPEVVKSLPLISVVGKISYKSSVSDMAVYGVTSEYLKQSAIQPTSGKIFESDDLIINSMIENGKVAGVAKESGLVGKEIRAVSFTINPTVWLEVHETPDLGSKILGYTKRVEGLYEGVEIWGGSYGAKKGIGMVGEDVSGKVLGKWIGSEFLLWKKGGYSDEGYQVLKGDEDFQLQSKGYIIQEGVKVEQSLFSSVKVLGVSDTLPKVEIPSESGSGSDINIKKINLGDQAIKEAVINRAALRVLGLEESEAIGKVFSASFVVVGDLLENPDEKIESNETEYTIVGVIPDDKTPVIYVPFIDIRSLGVVNYSQLKLVVKDKSDLVKVRYQVEAMGYVTRSVADTVNQINNIFSTAKLLLALFGSIALIVASLGMFNTLTVSLLERTREVGLMKAMGMKSSEVKELFLTESVIMGVLGGVFGILLGVVSGTMLGIGLSIFAAFKGGGTIDISALPLAFVVFIIALSLAVGILTGLYPAKRATKISVLDALRYE
;
A
#
# COMPACT_ATOMS: atom_id res chain seq x y z
N MET A 1 -30.49 60.99 -8.38
CA MET A 1 -29.69 59.74 -8.37
C MET A 1 -28.53 59.94 -7.40
N GLU A 2 -28.75 59.71 -6.12
CA GLU A 2 -27.73 59.84 -5.10
C GLU A 2 -26.96 58.51 -5.00
N LYS A 3 -25.66 58.54 -5.29
CA LYS A 3 -24.79 57.35 -5.25
C LYS A 3 -24.63 56.92 -3.79
N GLN A 4 -25.20 55.77 -3.42
CA GLN A 4 -24.90 55.12 -2.15
C GLN A 4 -23.37 54.92 -1.99
N PRO A 5 -22.80 55.18 -0.80
CA PRO A 5 -21.37 54.97 -0.55
C PRO A 5 -21.04 53.48 -0.71
N LYS A 6 -19.98 53.18 -1.46
CA LYS A 6 -19.50 51.79 -1.63
C LYS A 6 -19.01 51.26 -0.27
N LYS A 7 -19.78 50.37 0.36
CA LYS A 7 -19.32 49.59 1.53
C LYS A 7 -17.96 48.93 1.24
N PRO A 8 -17.00 48.92 2.18
CA PRO A 8 -15.69 48.29 2.02
C PRO A 8 -15.81 46.81 1.63
N ILE A 9 -14.89 46.32 0.80
CA ILE A 9 -14.90 44.96 0.21
C ILE A 9 -15.06 43.88 1.28
N ILE A 10 -14.43 44.09 2.45
CA ILE A 10 -14.49 43.19 3.61
C ILE A 10 -15.92 43.05 4.15
N GLN A 11 -16.69 44.15 4.22
CA GLN A 11 -18.08 44.10 4.67
C GLN A 11 -19.00 43.34 3.70
N ARG A 12 -18.75 43.39 2.39
CA ARG A 12 -19.54 42.63 1.40
C ARG A 12 -19.34 41.12 1.50
N VAL A 13 -18.15 40.67 1.91
CA VAL A 13 -17.84 39.24 2.09
C VAL A 13 -18.41 38.72 3.41
N LEU A 14 -18.39 39.54 4.46
CA LEU A 14 -18.89 39.17 5.79
C LEU A 14 -20.42 39.21 5.90
N GLU A 15 -21.10 40.04 5.10
CA GLU A 15 -22.56 40.21 5.15
C GLU A 15 -23.38 38.90 4.99
N PRO A 16 -23.10 38.01 4.03
CA PRO A 16 -23.79 36.71 3.95
C PRO A 16 -23.45 35.76 5.11
N ILE A 17 -22.24 35.85 5.68
CA ILE A 17 -21.82 35.04 6.83
C ILE A 17 -22.58 35.50 8.09
N PHE A 18 -22.68 36.81 8.32
CA PHE A 18 -23.48 37.35 9.40
C PHE A 18 -24.97 37.03 9.25
N PHE A 19 -25.50 37.03 8.03
CA PHE A 19 -26.88 36.61 7.77
C PHE A 19 -27.12 35.13 8.10
N LEU A 20 -26.20 34.24 7.71
CA LEU A 20 -26.25 32.82 8.09
C LEU A 20 -26.15 32.62 9.60
N ALA A 21 -25.27 33.38 10.27
CA ALA A 21 -25.16 33.36 11.71
C ALA A 21 -26.48 33.80 12.38
N LEU A 22 -27.09 34.89 11.91
CA LEU A 22 -28.41 35.36 12.37
C LEU A 22 -29.50 34.31 12.18
N LEU A 23 -29.53 33.63 11.03
CA LEU A 23 -30.46 32.55 10.75
C LEU A 23 -30.23 31.37 11.70
N PHE A 24 -28.99 30.96 11.91
CA PHE A 24 -28.63 29.90 12.86
C PHE A 24 -29.05 30.27 14.28
N ILE A 25 -28.75 31.48 14.72
CA ILE A 25 -29.11 32.01 16.05
C ILE A 25 -30.64 32.08 16.21
N TYR A 26 -31.38 32.43 15.16
CA TYR A 26 -32.85 32.41 15.16
C TYR A 26 -33.43 31.03 15.36
N PHE A 27 -32.94 30.03 14.63
CA PHE A 27 -33.38 28.64 14.81
C PHE A 27 -32.93 28.09 16.17
N LEU A 28 -31.70 28.36 16.60
CA LEU A 28 -31.19 27.95 17.90
C LEU A 28 -32.02 28.54 19.04
N GLY A 29 -32.30 29.84 19.01
CA GLY A 29 -33.15 30.51 19.99
C GLY A 29 -34.57 29.96 19.98
N SER A 30 -35.13 29.69 18.81
CA SER A 30 -36.45 29.05 18.66
C SER A 30 -36.48 27.65 19.28
N ILE A 31 -35.43 26.84 19.09
CA ILE A 31 -35.30 25.49 19.67
C ILE A 31 -35.15 25.57 21.18
N VAL A 32 -34.26 26.44 21.69
CA VAL A 32 -34.03 26.61 23.13
C VAL A 32 -35.31 27.09 23.83
N LEU A 33 -36.02 28.06 23.25
CA LEU A 33 -37.32 28.50 23.77
C LEU A 33 -38.36 27.40 23.73
N TRP A 34 -38.40 26.60 22.66
CA TRP A 34 -39.30 25.44 22.58
C TRP A 34 -39.00 24.41 23.67
N VAL A 35 -37.72 24.08 23.91
CA VAL A 35 -37.26 23.15 24.96
C VAL A 35 -37.64 23.66 26.35
N VAL A 36 -37.40 24.94 26.64
CA VAL A 36 -37.78 25.58 27.92
C VAL A 36 -39.29 25.61 28.13
N ASN A 37 -40.07 25.59 27.04
CA ASN A 37 -41.53 25.67 27.05
C ASN A 37 -42.21 24.28 27.09
N ILE A 38 -41.45 23.17 27.06
CA ILE A 38 -41.96 21.80 27.14
C ILE A 38 -42.82 21.60 28.40
N LYS A 39 -43.93 20.85 28.26
CA LYS A 39 -44.94 20.60 29.31
C LYS A 39 -44.40 20.02 30.63
N VAL A 40 -43.18 19.48 30.62
CA VAL A 40 -42.52 18.80 31.74
C VAL A 40 -41.91 19.79 32.76
N LEU A 41 -41.71 21.06 32.40
CA LEU A 41 -41.04 22.05 33.26
C LEU A 41 -42.02 22.88 34.12
N PRO A 42 -41.67 23.21 35.39
CA PRO A 42 -42.52 24.00 36.28
C PRO A 42 -42.70 25.45 35.80
N LEU A 43 -43.91 26.00 35.97
CA LEU A 43 -44.33 27.31 35.44
C LEU A 43 -43.43 28.49 35.87
N SER A 44 -42.92 28.46 37.11
CA SER A 44 -42.03 29.49 37.65
C SER A 44 -40.64 29.46 36.99
N PHE A 45 -40.14 28.26 36.67
CA PHE A 45 -38.89 28.10 35.93
C PHE A 45 -39.08 28.52 34.47
N LYS A 46 -40.22 28.16 33.87
CA LYS A 46 -40.57 28.47 32.49
C LYS A 46 -40.56 29.97 32.19
N LYS A 47 -41.19 30.81 33.04
CA LYS A 47 -41.20 32.28 32.85
C LYS A 47 -39.82 32.92 33.03
N ASN A 48 -39.06 32.50 34.04
CA ASN A 48 -37.74 33.10 34.33
C ASN A 48 -36.67 32.65 33.32
N ALA A 49 -36.69 31.37 32.93
CA ALA A 49 -35.78 30.82 31.93
C ALA A 49 -36.09 31.36 30.53
N SER A 50 -37.36 31.46 30.12
CA SER A 50 -37.71 32.03 28.81
C SER A 50 -37.28 33.50 28.70
N GLN A 51 -37.48 34.29 29.75
CA GLN A 51 -37.10 35.70 29.76
C GLN A 51 -35.57 35.89 29.69
N LYS A 52 -34.79 35.08 30.41
CA LYS A 52 -33.32 35.11 30.31
C LYS A 52 -32.82 34.70 28.93
N VAL A 53 -33.44 33.69 28.33
CA VAL A 53 -33.13 33.22 26.97
C VAL A 53 -33.43 34.33 25.96
N GLU A 54 -34.61 34.95 26.01
CA GLU A 54 -34.97 36.07 25.13
C GLU A 54 -33.99 37.24 25.24
N VAL A 55 -33.64 37.68 26.46
CA VAL A 55 -32.66 38.76 26.67
C VAL A 55 -31.27 38.42 26.13
N PHE A 56 -30.83 37.16 26.31
CA PHE A 56 -29.56 36.68 25.79
C PHE A 56 -29.51 36.74 24.25
N PHE A 57 -30.54 36.20 23.60
CA PHE A 57 -30.63 36.22 22.14
C PHE A 57 -30.81 37.64 21.59
N ASP A 58 -31.57 38.52 22.25
CA ASP A 58 -31.72 39.93 21.89
C ASP A 58 -30.40 40.71 21.93
N ASN A 59 -29.53 40.44 22.91
CA ASN A 59 -28.19 41.04 22.96
C ASN A 59 -27.30 40.57 21.82
N ILE A 60 -27.39 39.29 21.46
CA ILE A 60 -26.67 38.72 20.31
C ILE A 60 -27.15 39.38 19.00
N TYR A 61 -28.46 39.53 18.81
CA TYR A 61 -29.02 40.18 17.62
C TYR A 61 -28.58 41.64 17.49
N LYS A 62 -28.61 42.42 18.57
CA LYS A 62 -28.16 43.83 18.56
C LYS A 62 -26.69 43.98 18.17
N THR A 63 -25.88 42.97 18.46
CA THR A 63 -24.45 42.95 18.13
C THR A 63 -24.20 42.59 16.66
N LEU A 64 -25.01 41.70 16.09
CA LEU A 64 -24.86 41.18 14.72
C LEU A 64 -25.61 42.01 13.66
N ASP A 65 -26.69 42.68 14.04
CA ASP A 65 -27.52 43.52 13.17
C ASP A 65 -27.91 44.83 13.89
N PRO A 66 -27.00 45.82 13.94
CA PRO A 66 -27.30 47.11 14.54
C PRO A 66 -28.47 47.78 13.81
N LYS A 67 -29.40 48.38 14.55
CA LYS A 67 -30.64 48.95 14.01
C LYS A 67 -30.34 50.11 13.04
N HIS A 68 -30.87 50.06 11.82
CA HIS A 68 -30.78 51.13 10.83
C HIS A 68 -32.14 51.86 10.76
N GLU A 69 -32.15 53.19 10.82
CA GLU A 69 -33.41 53.99 10.87
C GLU A 69 -34.31 53.81 9.65
N ASP A 70 -33.73 53.52 8.47
CA ASP A 70 -34.43 53.47 7.20
C ASP A 70 -34.57 52.05 6.60
N SER A 71 -34.32 50.98 7.37
CA SER A 71 -34.49 49.62 6.84
C SER A 71 -35.00 48.62 7.86
N ILE A 72 -35.75 47.64 7.37
CA ILE A 72 -36.24 46.51 8.16
C ILE A 72 -35.06 45.70 8.70
N SER A 73 -35.12 45.28 9.96
CA SER A 73 -34.06 44.46 10.55
C SER A 73 -34.03 43.06 9.90
N LYS A 74 -32.83 42.47 9.77
CA LYS A 74 -32.67 41.13 9.19
C LYS A 74 -33.37 40.06 10.01
N ARG A 75 -33.49 40.26 11.33
CA ARG A 75 -34.32 39.42 12.20
C ARG A 75 -35.79 39.46 11.81
N ASP A 76 -36.35 40.65 11.61
CA ASP A 76 -37.76 40.80 11.24
C ASP A 76 -38.04 40.19 9.85
N LEU A 77 -37.07 40.28 8.92
CA LEU A 77 -37.15 39.59 7.63
C LEU A 77 -37.19 38.06 7.79
N ILE A 78 -36.34 37.50 8.66
CA ILE A 78 -36.34 36.05 8.96
C ILE A 78 -37.67 35.65 9.60
N GLU A 79 -38.16 36.41 10.57
CA GLU A 79 -39.43 36.13 11.25
C GLU A 79 -40.61 36.20 10.28
N LEU A 80 -40.65 37.22 9.42
CA LEU A 80 -41.66 37.37 8.38
C LEU A 80 -41.59 36.22 7.38
N ALA A 81 -40.40 35.81 6.94
CA ALA A 81 -40.21 34.66 6.06
C ALA A 81 -40.72 33.35 6.70
N VAL A 82 -40.42 33.10 7.97
CA VAL A 82 -40.89 31.90 8.68
C VAL A 82 -42.42 31.92 8.85
N ARG A 83 -43.01 33.07 9.16
CA ARG A 83 -44.48 33.23 9.25
C ARG A 83 -45.14 32.97 7.90
N ASN A 84 -44.57 33.51 6.83
CA ASN A 84 -45.03 33.29 5.46
C ASN A 84 -45.04 31.80 5.07
N MET A 85 -43.94 31.10 5.37
CA MET A 85 -43.81 29.67 5.13
C MET A 85 -44.84 28.85 5.93
N ARG A 86 -45.06 29.19 7.21
CA ARG A 86 -46.02 28.48 8.07
C ARG A 86 -47.48 28.70 7.67
N ALA A 87 -47.81 29.79 6.99
CA ALA A 87 -49.16 30.02 6.48
C ALA A 87 -49.54 29.01 5.38
N LYS A 88 -48.57 28.55 4.56
CA LYS A 88 -48.78 27.60 3.46
C LYS A 88 -48.10 26.25 3.70
N LYS A 89 -48.48 25.61 4.82
CA LYS A 89 -47.86 24.36 5.33
C LYS A 89 -47.71 23.26 4.28
N SER A 90 -48.74 22.99 3.47
CA SER A 90 -48.72 21.84 2.53
C SER A 90 -47.60 21.99 1.49
N ARG A 91 -47.54 23.13 0.79
CA ARG A 91 -46.57 23.36 -0.28
C ARG A 91 -45.14 23.42 0.26
N THR A 92 -44.93 24.19 1.32
CA THR A 92 -43.62 24.33 1.96
C THR A 92 -43.11 22.99 2.49
N ASN A 93 -43.97 22.17 3.10
CA ASN A 93 -43.58 20.84 3.57
C ASN A 93 -43.24 19.90 2.42
N VAL A 94 -44.00 19.93 1.30
CA VAL A 94 -43.69 19.11 0.12
C VAL A 94 -42.35 19.52 -0.51
N THR A 95 -42.06 20.82 -0.59
CA THR A 95 -40.78 21.31 -1.13
C THR A 95 -39.59 20.97 -0.24
N ILE A 96 -39.69 21.27 1.06
CA ILE A 96 -38.65 20.92 2.04
C ILE A 96 -38.49 19.39 2.07
N GLY A 97 -39.59 18.64 2.03
CA GLY A 97 -39.59 17.17 1.98
C GLY A 97 -38.90 16.62 0.74
N GLY A 98 -39.17 17.18 -0.44
CA GLY A 98 -38.48 16.79 -1.68
C GLY A 98 -36.97 17.01 -1.61
N MET A 99 -36.52 18.16 -1.10
CA MET A 99 -35.10 18.41 -0.85
C MET A 99 -34.51 17.49 0.22
N THR A 100 -35.26 17.26 1.29
CA THR A 100 -34.88 16.38 2.39
C THR A 100 -34.65 14.96 1.88
N ILE A 101 -35.57 14.40 1.11
CA ILE A 101 -35.46 13.06 0.52
C ILE A 101 -34.28 12.99 -0.45
N GLY A 102 -34.14 14.00 -1.33
CA GLY A 102 -33.04 14.09 -2.27
C GLY A 102 -31.69 14.06 -1.55
N ILE A 103 -31.48 14.95 -0.58
CA ILE A 103 -30.23 15.04 0.18
C ILE A 103 -30.03 13.80 1.05
N ALA A 104 -31.08 13.27 1.67
CA ALA A 104 -31.01 12.05 2.47
C ALA A 104 -30.52 10.86 1.66
N ALA A 105 -30.98 10.69 0.41
CA ALA A 105 -30.52 9.63 -0.46
C ALA A 105 -29.01 9.76 -0.77
N ILE A 106 -28.52 10.97 -1.02
CA ILE A 106 -27.08 11.22 -1.26
C ILE A 106 -26.27 10.87 -0.02
N VAL A 107 -26.70 11.40 1.14
CA VAL A 107 -26.02 11.21 2.42
C VAL A 107 -25.99 9.72 2.78
N PHE A 108 -27.11 9.02 2.61
CA PHE A 108 -27.22 7.58 2.83
C PHE A 108 -26.28 6.78 1.93
N LEU A 109 -26.32 7.02 0.62
CA LEU A 109 -25.48 6.30 -0.35
C LEU A 109 -23.99 6.53 -0.09
N VAL A 110 -23.59 7.77 0.20
CA VAL A 110 -22.20 8.12 0.51
C VAL A 110 -21.76 7.56 1.86
N SER A 111 -22.63 7.58 2.88
CA SER A 111 -22.35 6.97 4.19
C SER A 111 -22.06 5.48 4.04
N ILE A 112 -22.88 4.76 3.28
CA ILE A 112 -22.67 3.34 2.99
C ILE A 112 -21.35 3.16 2.25
N GLY A 113 -21.05 4.00 1.26
CA GLY A 113 -19.79 3.95 0.51
C GLY A 113 -18.57 4.04 1.42
N TYR A 114 -18.53 4.99 2.36
CA TYR A 114 -17.44 5.14 3.32
C TYR A 114 -17.39 3.98 4.32
N GLY A 115 -18.53 3.57 4.88
CA GLY A 115 -18.57 2.46 5.82
C GLY A 115 -18.09 1.14 5.22
N VAL A 116 -18.53 0.82 4.00
CA VAL A 116 -18.10 -0.40 3.29
C VAL A 116 -16.62 -0.29 2.94
N GLN A 117 -16.14 0.88 2.51
CA GLN A 117 -14.72 1.11 2.23
C GLN A 117 -13.86 0.83 3.47
N GLU A 118 -14.21 1.41 4.63
CA GLU A 118 -13.47 1.20 5.89
C GLU A 118 -13.53 -0.25 6.37
N MET A 119 -14.67 -0.93 6.20
CA MET A 119 -14.79 -2.36 6.52
C MET A 119 -13.87 -3.23 5.64
N VAL A 120 -13.78 -2.92 4.34
CA VAL A 120 -12.90 -3.66 3.43
C VAL A 120 -11.44 -3.39 3.77
N ILE A 121 -11.06 -2.12 4.00
CA ILE A 121 -9.68 -1.73 4.35
C ILE A 121 -9.27 -2.38 5.67
N SER A 122 -10.08 -2.31 6.72
CA SER A 122 -9.75 -2.89 8.03
C SER A 122 -9.58 -4.42 8.01
N ARG A 123 -10.20 -5.11 7.06
CA ARG A 123 -10.01 -6.56 6.86
C ARG A 123 -8.68 -6.92 6.20
N VAL A 124 -8.11 -6.02 5.40
CA VAL A 124 -6.90 -6.29 4.60
C VAL A 124 -5.67 -5.52 5.07
N ALA A 125 -5.83 -4.48 5.89
CA ALA A 125 -4.78 -3.53 6.21
C ALA A 125 -4.59 -3.36 7.72
N ARG A 126 -3.91 -4.32 8.34
CA ARG A 126 -3.44 -4.17 9.72
C ARG A 126 -2.29 -3.17 9.78
N LEU A 127 -2.14 -2.45 10.89
CA LEU A 127 -1.12 -1.40 11.03
C LEU A 127 0.31 -1.90 10.76
N GLU A 128 0.63 -3.12 11.21
CA GLU A 128 1.95 -3.73 10.99
C GLU A 128 2.17 -4.15 9.53
N GLU A 129 1.16 -4.72 8.87
CA GLU A 129 1.22 -5.12 7.46
C GLU A 129 1.38 -3.92 6.52
N MET A 130 0.88 -2.74 6.93
CA MET A 130 1.02 -1.49 6.18
C MET A 130 2.45 -0.92 6.19
N LYS A 131 3.36 -1.51 6.97
CA LYS A 131 4.79 -1.20 7.00
C LYS A 131 5.64 -2.26 6.30
N GLN A 132 5.00 -3.17 5.56
CA GLN A 132 5.67 -4.30 4.94
C GLN A 132 5.57 -4.23 3.43
N ALA A 133 6.64 -4.68 2.76
CA ALA A 133 6.63 -4.93 1.34
C ALA A 133 7.25 -6.29 1.04
N ASP A 134 6.59 -7.04 0.19
CA ASP A 134 7.06 -8.27 -0.39
C ASP A 134 7.87 -7.97 -1.64
N ILE A 135 9.11 -8.43 -1.67
CA ILE A 135 10.04 -8.30 -2.77
C ILE A 135 10.15 -9.63 -3.49
N THR A 136 9.95 -9.60 -4.80
CA THR A 136 10.16 -10.72 -5.70
C THR A 136 11.01 -10.28 -6.88
N THR A 137 11.63 -11.23 -7.57
CA THR A 137 12.30 -10.96 -8.85
C THR A 137 11.31 -11.09 -10.01
N GLN A 138 11.64 -10.48 -11.15
CA GLN A 138 10.88 -10.70 -12.37
C GLN A 138 11.12 -12.13 -12.88
N VAL A 139 10.06 -12.79 -13.37
CA VAL A 139 10.16 -14.13 -13.96
C VAL A 139 11.09 -14.08 -15.18
N GLY A 140 12.10 -14.96 -15.22
CA GLY A 140 13.14 -14.95 -16.26
C GLY A 140 14.19 -13.84 -16.09
N GLY A 141 14.12 -13.07 -15.01
CA GLY A 141 15.12 -12.06 -14.67
C GLY A 141 16.45 -12.68 -14.24
N ARG A 142 17.54 -11.94 -14.50
CA ARG A 142 18.90 -12.32 -14.07
C ARG A 142 19.15 -12.05 -12.58
N LEU A 143 18.33 -11.20 -11.97
CA LEU A 143 18.40 -10.90 -10.54
C LEU A 143 17.85 -12.08 -9.73
N LYS A 144 18.57 -12.45 -8.68
CA LYS A 144 18.15 -13.42 -7.66
C LYS A 144 18.13 -12.73 -6.31
N ILE A 145 17.36 -13.28 -5.38
CA ILE A 145 17.37 -12.87 -3.98
C ILE A 145 18.29 -13.86 -3.27
N ASN A 146 19.38 -13.39 -2.67
CA ASN A 146 20.31 -14.24 -1.92
C ASN A 146 20.79 -13.50 -0.66
N ASP A 147 21.74 -14.08 0.07
CA ASP A 147 22.28 -13.46 1.29
C ASP A 147 22.86 -12.06 1.04
N LYS A 148 23.44 -11.82 -0.14
CA LYS A 148 23.94 -10.49 -0.51
C LYS A 148 22.78 -9.51 -0.63
N THR A 149 21.69 -9.89 -1.31
CA THR A 149 20.49 -9.05 -1.43
C THR A 149 19.89 -8.70 -0.07
N ILE A 150 19.91 -9.63 0.89
CA ILE A 150 19.45 -9.36 2.26
C ILE A 150 20.31 -8.26 2.90
N SER A 151 21.64 -8.40 2.84
CA SER A 151 22.58 -7.40 3.37
C SER A 151 22.41 -6.04 2.70
N ASP A 152 22.29 -6.01 1.36
CA ASP A 152 22.14 -4.78 0.58
C ASP A 152 20.88 -4.00 0.99
N PHE A 153 19.79 -4.70 1.39
CA PHE A 153 18.56 -4.05 1.86
C PHE A 153 18.57 -3.70 3.35
N GLU A 154 19.29 -4.46 4.18
CA GLU A 154 19.49 -4.11 5.59
C GLU A 154 20.34 -2.84 5.76
N ASP A 155 21.21 -2.53 4.79
CA ASP A 155 21.98 -1.30 4.76
C ASP A 155 21.12 -0.04 4.49
N ILE A 156 19.86 -0.20 4.08
CA ILE A 156 18.93 0.92 3.88
C ILE A 156 18.45 1.44 5.24
N PRO A 157 18.69 2.73 5.60
CA PRO A 157 18.44 3.25 6.96
C PRO A 157 16.99 3.11 7.48
N GLU A 158 16.01 3.11 6.58
CA GLU A 158 14.59 3.02 6.89
C GLU A 158 14.10 1.56 7.07
N VAL A 159 14.89 0.59 6.64
CA VAL A 159 14.59 -0.85 6.78
C VAL A 159 14.95 -1.29 8.21
N VAL A 160 14.04 -2.04 8.84
CA VAL A 160 14.24 -2.61 10.18
C VAL A 160 14.65 -4.06 10.07
N LYS A 161 13.99 -4.82 9.18
CA LYS A 161 14.23 -6.26 8.99
C LYS A 161 14.03 -6.67 7.53
N SER A 162 14.85 -7.63 7.11
CA SER A 162 14.77 -8.32 5.83
C SER A 162 14.53 -9.82 6.09
N LEU A 163 13.33 -10.30 5.79
CA LEU A 163 12.88 -11.64 6.20
C LEU A 163 12.69 -12.53 4.96
N PRO A 164 13.62 -13.47 4.69
CA PRO A 164 13.55 -14.30 3.50
C PRO A 164 12.50 -15.41 3.63
N LEU A 165 11.96 -15.82 2.49
CA LEU A 165 11.03 -16.94 2.37
C LEU A 165 11.48 -17.85 1.22
N ILE A 166 11.54 -19.15 1.50
CA ILE A 166 11.76 -20.19 0.49
C ILE A 166 10.46 -20.92 0.26
N SER A 167 9.99 -20.95 -0.98
CA SER A 167 8.78 -21.66 -1.40
C SER A 167 9.18 -22.91 -2.18
N VAL A 168 8.82 -24.07 -1.66
CA VAL A 168 9.06 -25.38 -2.28
C VAL A 168 7.80 -26.22 -2.28
N VAL A 169 7.80 -27.27 -3.10
CA VAL A 169 6.75 -28.29 -3.07
C VAL A 169 7.15 -29.35 -2.07
N GLY A 170 6.31 -29.60 -1.06
CA GLY A 170 6.47 -30.70 -0.13
C GLY A 170 5.55 -31.85 -0.49
N LYS A 171 6.09 -33.06 -0.54
CA LYS A 171 5.30 -34.30 -0.58
C LYS A 171 5.02 -34.72 0.84
N ILE A 172 3.78 -34.57 1.26
CA ILE A 172 3.34 -34.79 2.63
C ILE A 172 2.63 -36.13 2.71
N SER A 173 3.14 -37.02 3.56
CA SER A 173 2.62 -38.35 3.81
C SER A 173 2.07 -38.42 5.22
N TYR A 174 0.79 -38.78 5.36
CA TYR A 174 0.16 -39.02 6.64
C TYR A 174 -0.77 -40.23 6.53
N LYS A 175 -0.55 -41.22 7.42
CA LYS A 175 -1.17 -42.55 7.36
C LYS A 175 -0.90 -43.27 6.03
N SER A 176 -1.86 -43.27 5.11
CA SER A 176 -1.75 -43.90 3.78
C SER A 176 -2.09 -42.93 2.65
N SER A 177 -2.17 -41.64 2.95
CA SER A 177 -2.40 -40.58 1.96
C SER A 177 -1.12 -39.79 1.75
N VAL A 178 -0.77 -39.58 0.48
CA VAL A 178 0.33 -38.70 0.06
C VAL A 178 -0.28 -37.53 -0.69
N SER A 179 0.14 -36.32 -0.38
CA SER A 179 -0.38 -35.09 -0.98
C SER A 179 0.73 -34.08 -1.19
N ASP A 180 0.76 -33.48 -2.37
CA ASP A 180 1.69 -32.41 -2.69
C ASP A 180 1.12 -31.08 -2.20
N MET A 181 1.90 -30.36 -1.40
CA MET A 181 1.48 -29.09 -0.78
C MET A 181 2.56 -28.04 -0.93
N ALA A 182 2.15 -26.76 -0.89
CA ALA A 182 3.09 -25.65 -0.79
C ALA A 182 3.70 -25.65 0.62
N VAL A 183 5.03 -25.64 0.68
CA VAL A 183 5.80 -25.52 1.91
C VAL A 183 6.62 -24.24 1.88
N TYR A 184 6.49 -23.44 2.93
CA TYR A 184 7.25 -22.22 3.11
C TYR A 184 8.28 -22.38 4.23
N GLY A 185 9.56 -22.31 3.86
CA GLY A 185 10.66 -22.17 4.79
C GLY A 185 10.77 -20.71 5.25
N VAL A 186 10.52 -20.46 6.53
CA VAL A 186 10.47 -19.10 7.11
C VAL A 186 11.07 -19.05 8.51
N THR A 187 11.44 -17.85 8.97
CA THR A 187 11.90 -17.63 10.35
C THR A 187 10.71 -17.46 11.32
N SER A 188 10.95 -17.59 12.63
CA SER A 188 9.90 -17.31 13.62
C SER A 188 9.48 -15.85 13.56
N GLU A 189 10.44 -14.94 13.32
CA GLU A 189 10.20 -13.53 13.12
C GLU A 189 9.30 -13.25 11.90
N TYR A 190 9.46 -14.00 10.81
CA TYR A 190 8.57 -13.88 9.65
C TYR A 190 7.11 -14.17 10.00
N LEU A 191 6.85 -15.22 10.78
CA LEU A 191 5.50 -15.57 11.23
C LEU A 191 4.92 -14.50 12.17
N LYS A 192 5.74 -14.01 13.12
CA LYS A 192 5.37 -12.93 14.06
C LYS A 192 5.00 -11.65 13.31
N GLN A 193 5.85 -11.21 12.38
CA GLN A 193 5.66 -9.97 11.61
C GLN A 193 4.52 -10.07 10.61
N SER A 194 4.31 -11.24 9.99
CA SER A 194 3.20 -11.46 9.05
C SER A 194 1.83 -11.58 9.74
N ALA A 195 1.75 -11.36 11.06
CA ALA A 195 0.55 -11.53 11.88
C ALA A 195 -0.11 -12.92 11.72
N ILE A 196 0.70 -13.93 11.38
CA ILE A 196 0.29 -15.33 11.28
C ILE A 196 0.40 -15.92 12.69
N GLN A 197 -0.58 -15.61 13.52
CA GLN A 197 -0.66 -16.18 14.87
C GLN A 197 -1.49 -17.46 14.83
N PRO A 198 -1.01 -18.55 15.45
CA PRO A 198 -1.76 -19.78 15.53
C PRO A 198 -3.02 -19.59 16.38
N THR A 199 -4.16 -20.12 15.92
CA THR A 199 -5.37 -20.25 16.72
C THR A 199 -5.19 -21.29 17.83
N SER A 200 -4.39 -22.31 17.55
CA SER A 200 -4.09 -23.42 18.44
C SER A 200 -2.60 -23.71 18.43
N GLY A 201 -1.97 -23.91 19.59
CA GLY A 201 -0.54 -24.21 19.71
C GLY A 201 0.37 -22.98 19.73
N LYS A 202 1.63 -23.16 19.29
CA LYS A 202 2.68 -22.13 19.26
C LYS A 202 3.36 -22.11 17.89
N ILE A 203 4.11 -21.04 17.61
CA ILE A 203 5.06 -21.00 16.49
C ILE A 203 6.37 -21.67 16.90
N PHE A 204 7.07 -22.25 15.93
CA PHE A 204 8.44 -22.72 16.15
C PHE A 204 9.39 -21.53 16.38
N GLU A 205 10.47 -21.73 17.11
CA GLU A 205 11.50 -20.72 17.35
C GLU A 205 12.75 -21.05 16.53
N SER A 206 12.97 -20.28 15.46
CA SER A 206 14.07 -20.45 14.51
C SER A 206 14.29 -19.15 13.74
N ASP A 207 15.31 -18.38 14.12
CA ASP A 207 15.67 -17.13 13.44
C ASP A 207 17.04 -17.18 12.77
N ASP A 208 17.76 -18.30 12.92
CA ASP A 208 19.05 -18.51 12.27
C ASP A 208 18.86 -18.60 10.75
N LEU A 209 19.47 -17.66 10.04
CA LEU A 209 19.55 -17.69 8.60
C LEU A 209 20.72 -18.56 8.13
N ILE A 210 21.81 -18.61 8.89
CA ILE A 210 23.04 -19.30 8.51
C ILE A 210 23.15 -20.62 9.29
N ILE A 211 23.58 -21.69 8.62
CA ILE A 211 23.95 -22.93 9.29
C ILE A 211 25.26 -22.67 10.04
N ASN A 212 25.16 -22.51 11.37
CA ASN A 212 26.34 -22.43 12.23
C ASN A 212 27.00 -23.81 12.29
N SER A 213 27.83 -24.14 11.30
CA SER A 213 28.86 -25.15 11.50
C SER A 213 29.89 -24.56 12.45
N MET A 214 29.73 -24.86 13.74
CA MET A 214 30.84 -24.72 14.67
C MET A 214 32.04 -25.44 14.07
N ILE A 215 33.14 -24.72 13.94
CA ILE A 215 34.45 -25.25 13.57
C ILE A 215 34.92 -26.12 14.75
N GLU A 216 34.38 -27.33 14.86
CA GLU A 216 34.98 -28.40 15.64
C GLU A 216 35.62 -29.39 14.67
N ASN A 217 36.95 -29.35 14.64
CA ASN A 217 37.83 -30.43 14.20
C ASN A 217 37.45 -31.10 12.86
N GLY A 218 37.64 -30.37 11.76
CA GLY A 218 38.41 -30.90 10.63
C GLY A 218 37.82 -32.07 9.85
N LYS A 219 36.51 -32.32 9.89
CA LYS A 219 35.83 -33.19 8.92
C LYS A 219 34.48 -32.59 8.54
N VAL A 220 34.46 -31.84 7.44
CA VAL A 220 33.22 -31.43 6.79
C VAL A 220 32.93 -32.43 5.67
N ALA A 221 31.83 -33.16 5.79
CA ALA A 221 31.27 -33.89 4.66
C ALA A 221 30.58 -32.87 3.74
N GLY A 222 31.03 -32.76 2.50
CA GLY A 222 30.26 -32.11 1.42
C GLY A 222 30.88 -30.88 0.76
N VAL A 223 31.94 -30.29 1.32
CA VAL A 223 32.80 -29.35 0.58
C VAL A 223 34.05 -30.11 0.19
N ALA A 224 34.22 -30.43 -1.09
CA ALA A 224 35.49 -30.94 -1.57
C ALA A 224 36.54 -29.85 -1.33
N LYS A 225 37.33 -29.96 -0.25
CA LYS A 225 38.56 -29.18 -0.11
C LYS A 225 39.47 -29.60 -1.26
N GLU A 226 39.68 -28.71 -2.23
CA GLU A 226 40.61 -28.95 -3.32
C GLU A 226 42.04 -28.95 -2.77
N SER A 227 42.74 -30.09 -2.83
CA SER A 227 44.15 -30.20 -2.48
C SER A 227 45.01 -29.86 -3.70
N GLY A 228 45.97 -28.96 -3.56
CA GLY A 228 46.84 -28.52 -4.66
C GLY A 228 48.26 -28.22 -4.20
N LEU A 229 49.22 -28.28 -5.13
CA LEU A 229 50.60 -27.84 -4.91
C LEU A 229 50.75 -26.40 -5.44
N VAL A 230 51.44 -25.53 -4.70
CA VAL A 230 51.73 -24.14 -5.13
C VAL A 230 52.37 -24.13 -6.52
N GLY A 231 51.83 -23.33 -7.43
CA GLY A 231 52.32 -23.15 -8.80
C GLY A 231 51.78 -24.16 -9.81
N LYS A 232 50.92 -25.13 -9.41
CA LYS A 232 50.24 -26.01 -10.38
C LYS A 232 48.99 -25.35 -10.98
N GLU A 233 48.81 -25.61 -12.27
CA GLU A 233 47.62 -25.23 -13.04
C GLU A 233 46.40 -26.04 -12.59
N ILE A 234 45.30 -25.33 -12.36
CA ILE A 234 43.99 -25.88 -12.00
C ILE A 234 43.19 -26.13 -13.27
N ARG A 235 42.99 -25.08 -14.08
CA ARG A 235 42.20 -25.12 -15.31
C ARG A 235 42.42 -23.86 -16.16
N ALA A 236 42.20 -23.99 -17.47
CA ALA A 236 42.11 -22.84 -18.37
C ALA A 236 40.81 -22.06 -18.11
N VAL A 237 40.90 -20.74 -18.09
CA VAL A 237 39.78 -19.84 -17.79
C VAL A 237 39.78 -18.64 -18.72
N SER A 238 38.59 -18.16 -19.04
CA SER A 238 38.42 -16.83 -19.63
C SER A 238 38.03 -15.87 -18.51
N PHE A 239 38.58 -14.67 -18.48
CA PHE A 239 38.32 -13.75 -17.37
C PHE A 239 38.21 -12.30 -17.81
N THR A 240 37.55 -11.49 -16.98
CA THR A 240 37.42 -10.04 -17.15
C THR A 240 37.75 -9.34 -15.83
N ILE A 241 38.62 -8.33 -15.91
CA ILE A 241 38.98 -7.50 -14.76
C ILE A 241 37.90 -6.44 -14.54
N ASN A 242 37.51 -6.17 -13.29
CA ASN A 242 36.56 -5.10 -12.98
C ASN A 242 37.10 -3.73 -13.47
N PRO A 243 36.30 -2.93 -14.20
CA PRO A 243 36.77 -1.64 -14.75
C PRO A 243 37.22 -0.61 -13.69
N THR A 244 36.81 -0.79 -12.44
CA THR A 244 37.04 0.16 -11.34
C THR A 244 38.27 -0.20 -10.49
N VAL A 245 38.93 -1.32 -10.76
CA VAL A 245 40.00 -1.87 -9.91
C VAL A 245 41.30 -2.02 -10.70
N TRP A 246 42.40 -1.56 -10.11
CA TRP A 246 43.77 -1.83 -10.57
C TRP A 246 44.32 -3.04 -9.82
N LEU A 247 44.85 -4.02 -10.54
CA LEU A 247 45.40 -5.25 -9.96
C LEU A 247 46.93 -5.26 -10.07
N GLU A 248 47.58 -5.72 -9.01
CA GLU A 248 49.03 -5.94 -8.98
C GLU A 248 49.38 -7.22 -9.74
N VAL A 249 50.30 -7.09 -10.69
CA VAL A 249 50.83 -8.21 -11.49
C VAL A 249 52.14 -8.67 -10.86
N HIS A 250 52.15 -9.90 -10.38
CA HIS A 250 53.25 -10.52 -9.67
C HIS A 250 54.06 -11.48 -10.57
N GLU A 251 55.36 -11.62 -10.30
CA GLU A 251 56.24 -12.54 -11.03
C GLU A 251 55.95 -14.01 -10.70
N THR A 252 55.55 -14.31 -9.45
CA THR A 252 55.11 -15.63 -9.01
C THR A 252 53.78 -15.51 -8.26
N PRO A 253 52.95 -16.57 -8.15
CA PRO A 253 51.64 -16.50 -7.49
C PRO A 253 51.78 -16.47 -5.95
N ASP A 254 52.48 -15.47 -5.45
CA ASP A 254 52.71 -15.22 -4.04
C ASP A 254 52.82 -13.71 -3.80
N LEU A 255 52.18 -13.22 -2.73
CA LEU A 255 52.19 -11.80 -2.38
C LEU A 255 53.59 -11.28 -2.03
N GLY A 256 54.50 -12.16 -1.59
CA GLY A 256 55.89 -11.80 -1.30
C GLY A 256 56.78 -11.65 -2.54
N SER A 257 56.26 -11.93 -3.73
CA SER A 257 57.02 -11.88 -4.98
C SER A 257 57.17 -10.47 -5.55
N LYS A 258 58.13 -10.30 -6.46
CA LYS A 258 58.39 -9.03 -7.12
C LYS A 258 57.18 -8.60 -7.97
N ILE A 259 56.70 -7.38 -7.75
CA ILE A 259 55.63 -6.77 -8.55
C ILE A 259 56.22 -6.30 -9.88
N LEU A 260 55.69 -6.84 -10.99
CA LEU A 260 56.08 -6.49 -12.36
C LEU A 260 55.41 -5.19 -12.82
N GLY A 261 54.20 -4.92 -12.35
CA GLY A 261 53.44 -3.71 -12.67
C GLY A 261 51.99 -3.81 -12.21
N TYR A 262 51.15 -2.88 -12.68
CA TYR A 262 49.71 -2.88 -12.45
C TYR A 262 48.97 -3.14 -13.75
N THR A 263 47.78 -3.73 -13.69
CA THR A 263 46.90 -3.95 -14.85
C THR A 263 45.46 -3.50 -14.56
N LYS A 264 44.74 -3.08 -15.61
CA LYS A 264 43.32 -2.66 -15.57
C LYS A 264 42.60 -3.31 -16.76
N ARG A 265 41.27 -3.36 -16.70
CA ARG A 265 40.41 -3.85 -17.79
C ARG A 265 40.78 -3.22 -19.14
N VAL A 266 41.02 -4.07 -20.14
CA VAL A 266 41.09 -3.73 -21.57
C VAL A 266 39.88 -4.37 -22.27
N GLU A 267 39.46 -3.85 -23.43
CA GLU A 267 38.32 -4.39 -24.19
C GLU A 267 38.62 -5.80 -24.73
N GLY A 268 37.82 -6.80 -24.33
CA GLY A 268 37.97 -8.20 -24.72
C GLY A 268 37.83 -9.16 -23.53
N LEU A 269 37.76 -10.47 -23.81
CA LEU A 269 37.94 -11.53 -22.80
C LEU A 269 39.42 -11.91 -22.76
N TYR A 270 40.01 -11.94 -21.56
CA TYR A 270 41.35 -12.47 -21.37
C TYR A 270 41.29 -13.99 -21.29
N GLU A 271 42.27 -14.67 -21.91
CA GLU A 271 42.51 -16.08 -21.68
C GLU A 271 43.66 -16.24 -20.68
N GLY A 272 43.49 -17.14 -19.73
CA GLY A 272 44.50 -17.42 -18.71
C GLY A 272 44.33 -18.78 -18.10
N VAL A 273 45.18 -19.06 -17.11
CA VAL A 273 45.15 -20.31 -16.37
C VAL A 273 44.98 -19.99 -14.89
N GLU A 274 43.98 -20.58 -14.27
CA GLU A 274 43.79 -20.53 -12.83
C GLU A 274 44.83 -21.44 -12.18
N ILE A 275 45.62 -20.93 -11.24
CA ILE A 275 46.72 -21.64 -10.60
C ILE A 275 46.68 -21.49 -9.07
N TRP A 276 47.25 -22.48 -8.37
CA TRP A 276 47.40 -22.41 -6.91
C TRP A 276 48.56 -21.49 -6.50
N GLY A 277 48.32 -20.61 -5.54
CA GLY A 277 49.32 -19.68 -5.03
C GLY A 277 49.23 -19.41 -3.52
N GLY A 278 50.05 -18.48 -3.04
CA GLY A 278 50.02 -18.00 -1.66
C GLY A 278 48.67 -17.38 -1.30
N SER A 279 48.27 -17.53 -0.04
CA SER A 279 47.03 -16.91 0.48
C SER A 279 47.17 -15.38 0.55
N TYR A 280 46.12 -14.65 0.16
CA TYR A 280 46.15 -13.19 0.10
C TYR A 280 45.15 -12.45 1.02
N GLY A 281 44.69 -13.10 2.10
CA GLY A 281 43.75 -12.51 3.07
C GLY A 281 44.27 -12.48 4.51
N ALA A 282 44.49 -11.28 5.07
CA ALA A 282 44.90 -11.09 6.47
C ALA A 282 43.71 -10.91 7.45
N LYS A 283 42.46 -10.75 7.00
CA LYS A 283 41.26 -10.66 7.86
C LYS A 283 40.02 -11.22 7.14
N LYS A 284 39.25 -12.08 7.83
CA LYS A 284 37.94 -12.68 7.43
C LYS A 284 37.92 -13.82 6.37
N GLY A 285 38.95 -14.64 6.24
CA GLY A 285 38.85 -15.92 5.48
C GLY A 285 38.67 -15.80 3.96
N ILE A 286 38.73 -14.58 3.41
CA ILE A 286 38.69 -14.31 1.98
C ILE A 286 40.05 -14.69 1.37
N GLY A 287 40.05 -15.45 0.27
CA GLY A 287 41.27 -15.91 -0.40
C GLY A 287 41.92 -17.17 0.21
N MET A 288 41.27 -17.85 1.16
CA MET A 288 41.67 -19.14 1.72
C MET A 288 40.84 -20.25 1.08
N VAL A 289 41.28 -20.77 -0.07
CA VAL A 289 40.45 -21.62 -0.94
C VAL A 289 40.92 -23.09 -0.97
N GLY A 290 42.19 -23.37 -0.63
CA GLY A 290 42.74 -24.73 -0.59
C GLY A 290 43.81 -24.92 0.49
N GLU A 291 44.26 -26.16 0.69
CA GLU A 291 45.38 -26.51 1.59
C GLU A 291 46.38 -27.40 0.84
N ASP A 292 47.68 -27.15 1.03
CA ASP A 292 48.75 -28.04 0.59
C ASP A 292 48.85 -29.27 1.51
N VAL A 293 49.55 -30.33 1.09
CA VAL A 293 49.75 -31.60 1.83
C VAL A 293 50.38 -31.39 3.22
N SER A 294 51.02 -30.24 3.44
CA SER A 294 51.61 -29.81 4.72
C SER A 294 50.68 -28.93 5.59
N GLY A 295 49.42 -28.74 5.19
CA GLY A 295 48.43 -27.91 5.90
C GLY A 295 48.58 -26.40 5.68
N LYS A 296 49.36 -25.98 4.68
CA LYS A 296 49.54 -24.55 4.35
C LYS A 296 48.37 -24.07 3.49
N VAL A 297 47.72 -22.98 3.90
CA VAL A 297 46.56 -22.39 3.22
C VAL A 297 46.98 -21.77 1.87
N LEU A 298 46.20 -22.05 0.83
CA LEU A 298 46.42 -21.63 -0.55
C LEU A 298 45.29 -20.72 -1.05
N GLY A 299 45.66 -19.76 -1.89
CA GLY A 299 44.75 -18.90 -2.65
C GLY A 299 44.74 -19.27 -4.13
N LYS A 300 43.71 -18.81 -4.86
CA LYS A 300 43.63 -18.99 -6.32
C LYS A 300 44.12 -17.74 -7.04
N TRP A 301 45.01 -17.93 -8.01
CA TRP A 301 45.63 -16.88 -8.81
C TRP A 301 45.33 -17.11 -10.29
N ILE A 302 45.40 -16.06 -11.10
CA ILE A 302 45.21 -16.15 -12.55
C ILE A 302 46.52 -15.76 -13.22
N GLY A 303 47.10 -16.72 -13.95
CA GLY A 303 48.26 -16.49 -14.82
C GLY A 303 47.82 -16.14 -16.23
N SER A 304 48.27 -15.00 -16.74
CA SER A 304 48.06 -14.58 -18.12
C SER A 304 49.17 -13.62 -18.54
N GLU A 305 49.12 -13.16 -19.79
CA GLU A 305 49.95 -12.06 -20.26
C GLU A 305 49.22 -10.74 -20.05
N PHE A 306 49.81 -9.86 -19.24
CA PHE A 306 49.21 -8.59 -18.87
C PHE A 306 49.99 -7.45 -19.50
N LEU A 307 49.25 -6.48 -20.04
CA LEU A 307 49.78 -5.15 -20.32
C LEU A 307 50.10 -4.47 -18.98
N LEU A 308 51.26 -3.83 -18.86
CA LEU A 308 51.75 -3.31 -17.60
C LEU A 308 51.70 -1.78 -17.54
N TRP A 309 51.35 -1.27 -16.36
CA TRP A 309 51.38 0.13 -15.99
C TRP A 309 52.27 0.32 -14.75
N LYS A 310 52.94 1.48 -14.70
CA LYS A 310 53.72 1.93 -13.55
C LYS A 310 52.90 2.90 -12.72
N LYS A 311 52.86 2.67 -11.41
CA LYS A 311 52.24 3.58 -10.44
C LYS A 311 53.18 4.78 -10.21
N GLY A 312 52.70 5.99 -10.51
CA GLY A 312 53.47 7.23 -10.37
C GLY A 312 53.50 8.06 -11.66
N GLY A 313 52.78 9.19 -11.64
CA GLY A 313 52.75 10.19 -12.69
C GLY A 313 51.60 11.17 -12.54
N TYR A 314 51.75 12.39 -13.09
CA TYR A 314 50.75 13.47 -13.12
C TYR A 314 49.58 13.17 -14.10
N SER A 315 48.97 11.99 -14.02
CA SER A 315 47.70 11.67 -14.70
C SER A 315 46.57 11.63 -13.66
N ASP A 316 45.33 11.95 -14.06
CA ASP A 316 44.16 12.03 -13.16
C ASP A 316 43.88 10.72 -12.38
N GLU A 317 44.41 9.58 -12.83
CA GLU A 317 44.32 8.28 -12.14
C GLU A 317 45.65 7.79 -11.50
N GLY A 318 46.78 8.50 -11.68
CA GLY A 318 48.05 8.18 -11.01
C GLY A 318 48.89 7.02 -11.58
N TYR A 319 48.56 6.51 -12.78
CA TYR A 319 49.29 5.42 -13.46
C TYR A 319 49.79 5.86 -14.85
N GLN A 320 50.98 5.38 -15.25
CA GLN A 320 51.60 5.62 -16.56
C GLN A 320 51.89 4.30 -17.29
N VAL A 321 51.77 4.30 -18.61
CA VAL A 321 52.07 3.12 -19.44
C VAL A 321 53.56 2.76 -19.31
N LEU A 322 53.85 1.50 -18.99
CA LEU A 322 55.22 1.00 -18.93
C LEU A 322 55.63 0.61 -20.35
N LYS A 323 56.67 1.23 -20.92
CA LYS A 323 57.11 0.98 -22.30
C LYS A 323 58.39 0.15 -22.35
N GLY A 324 58.48 -0.78 -23.31
CA GLY A 324 59.68 -1.57 -23.57
C GLY A 324 60.66 -0.89 -24.54
N ASP A 325 61.73 -1.59 -24.93
CA ASP A 325 62.83 -1.08 -25.76
C ASP A 325 62.39 -0.62 -27.18
N GLU A 326 61.22 -1.04 -27.66
CA GLU A 326 60.64 -0.66 -28.96
C GLU A 326 59.48 0.35 -28.88
N ASP A 327 59.34 1.07 -27.77
CA ASP A 327 58.35 2.15 -27.56
C ASP A 327 56.85 1.69 -27.51
N PHE A 328 56.61 0.37 -27.58
CA PHE A 328 55.33 -0.30 -27.32
C PHE A 328 55.09 -0.52 -25.81
N GLN A 329 53.81 -0.65 -25.42
CA GLN A 329 53.44 -0.99 -24.04
C GLN A 329 53.98 -2.37 -23.68
N LEU A 330 54.67 -2.45 -22.54
CA LEU A 330 55.29 -3.67 -22.05
C LEU A 330 54.20 -4.67 -21.66
N GLN A 331 54.20 -5.82 -22.33
CA GLN A 331 53.38 -6.97 -22.00
C GLN A 331 54.27 -8.01 -21.34
N SER A 332 53.87 -8.54 -20.19
CA SER A 332 54.63 -9.56 -19.49
C SER A 332 53.72 -10.64 -18.92
N LYS A 333 54.23 -11.88 -18.88
CA LYS A 333 53.55 -12.97 -18.21
C LYS A 333 53.66 -12.78 -16.71
N GLY A 334 52.52 -12.76 -16.03
CA GLY A 334 52.48 -12.59 -14.59
C GLY A 334 51.22 -13.19 -13.98
N TYR A 335 51.07 -12.99 -12.67
CA TYR A 335 50.01 -13.57 -11.88
C TYR A 335 49.25 -12.48 -11.12
N ILE A 336 47.92 -12.51 -11.21
CA ILE A 336 47.03 -11.64 -10.43
C ILE A 336 46.21 -12.47 -9.46
N ILE A 337 45.80 -11.86 -8.35
CA ILE A 337 44.83 -12.47 -7.45
C ILE A 337 43.46 -12.58 -8.14
N GLN A 338 42.69 -13.62 -7.83
CA GLN A 338 41.34 -13.79 -8.40
C GLN A 338 40.31 -12.80 -7.81
N GLU A 339 40.64 -12.15 -6.69
CA GLU A 339 39.80 -11.12 -6.10
C GLU A 339 39.70 -9.89 -7.02
N GLY A 340 38.47 -9.46 -7.33
CA GLY A 340 38.23 -8.38 -8.30
C GLY A 340 38.22 -8.81 -9.77
N VAL A 341 38.32 -10.11 -10.05
CA VAL A 341 38.28 -10.70 -11.39
C VAL A 341 37.05 -11.58 -11.57
N LYS A 342 36.30 -11.39 -12.66
CA LYS A 342 35.18 -12.26 -13.04
C LYS A 342 35.70 -13.37 -13.94
N VAL A 343 35.58 -14.62 -13.51
CA VAL A 343 36.06 -15.81 -14.22
C VAL A 343 34.90 -16.55 -14.88
N GLU A 344 35.05 -16.89 -16.16
CA GLU A 344 34.11 -17.65 -16.98
C GLU A 344 34.80 -18.94 -17.45
N GLN A 345 34.05 -20.05 -17.49
CA GLN A 345 34.60 -21.35 -17.89
C GLN A 345 34.74 -21.42 -19.41
N SER A 346 35.95 -21.65 -19.93
CA SER A 346 36.19 -21.74 -21.37
C SER A 346 35.58 -23.04 -21.93
N LEU A 347 34.53 -22.89 -22.74
CA LEU A 347 33.87 -23.95 -23.51
C LEU A 347 34.47 -24.04 -24.92
N PHE A 348 35.76 -24.33 -25.05
CA PHE A 348 36.35 -24.65 -26.35
C PHE A 348 37.06 -26.00 -26.29
N SER A 349 36.28 -27.07 -26.46
CA SER A 349 36.84 -28.32 -26.98
C SER A 349 36.87 -28.22 -28.52
N SER A 350 38.02 -28.52 -29.08
CA SER A 350 38.35 -28.47 -30.50
C SER A 350 37.36 -29.27 -31.36
N VAL A 351 36.52 -28.58 -32.13
CA VAL A 351 35.71 -29.19 -33.19
C VAL A 351 36.59 -29.40 -34.42
N LYS A 352 36.94 -30.67 -34.66
CA LYS A 352 37.61 -31.13 -35.88
C LYS A 352 36.60 -31.12 -37.02
N VAL A 353 36.75 -30.21 -37.96
CA VAL A 353 35.88 -30.08 -39.14
C VAL A 353 36.16 -31.25 -40.10
N LEU A 354 35.14 -32.06 -40.38
CA LEU A 354 35.13 -33.02 -41.48
C LEU A 354 33.73 -33.06 -42.08
N GLY A 355 33.64 -32.61 -43.33
CA GLY A 355 32.75 -33.16 -44.38
C GLY A 355 31.25 -32.90 -44.25
N VAL A 356 30.77 -31.92 -45.02
CA VAL A 356 29.36 -31.79 -45.41
C VAL A 356 28.97 -33.00 -46.28
N SER A 357 27.84 -33.66 -45.96
CA SER A 357 27.02 -34.34 -46.95
C SER A 357 25.55 -34.22 -46.57
N ASP A 358 24.79 -33.71 -47.52
CA ASP A 358 23.34 -33.60 -47.52
C ASP A 358 22.66 -34.90 -47.12
N THR A 359 21.68 -34.81 -46.22
CA THR A 359 20.36 -35.43 -46.36
C THR A 359 19.49 -34.97 -45.19
N LEU A 360 18.44 -34.20 -45.49
CA LEU A 360 17.37 -33.85 -44.57
C LEU A 360 16.77 -35.11 -43.92
N PRO A 361 16.55 -35.12 -42.59
CA PRO A 361 15.51 -35.93 -42.00
C PRO A 361 14.30 -35.07 -41.60
N LYS A 362 13.15 -35.72 -41.72
CA LYS A 362 11.79 -35.24 -41.50
C LYS A 362 11.62 -34.48 -40.18
N VAL A 363 10.79 -33.44 -40.25
CA VAL A 363 10.10 -32.86 -39.09
C VAL A 363 9.21 -33.94 -38.51
N GLU A 364 9.66 -34.59 -37.44
CA GLU A 364 8.78 -35.22 -36.48
C GLU A 364 8.45 -34.17 -35.42
N ILE A 365 7.17 -33.85 -35.32
CA ILE A 365 6.61 -33.13 -34.18
C ILE A 365 6.75 -34.09 -32.99
N PRO A 366 7.52 -33.78 -31.94
CA PRO A 366 7.40 -34.51 -30.70
C PRO A 366 6.02 -34.16 -30.15
N SER A 367 5.13 -35.14 -30.17
CA SER A 367 4.00 -35.19 -29.26
C SER A 367 4.54 -34.92 -27.84
N GLU A 368 3.89 -34.03 -27.08
CA GLU A 368 4.22 -33.65 -25.69
C GLU A 368 4.05 -34.82 -24.69
N SER A 369 4.44 -36.04 -25.06
CA SER A 369 4.27 -37.22 -24.23
C SER A 369 5.40 -38.19 -24.52
N GLY A 370 6.55 -37.91 -23.89
CA GLY A 370 7.65 -38.86 -23.73
C GLY A 370 8.91 -38.53 -24.52
N SER A 371 9.75 -37.64 -23.97
CA SER A 371 11.22 -37.71 -24.01
C SER A 371 11.81 -36.44 -23.41
N GLY A 372 12.75 -36.54 -22.45
CA GLY A 372 13.63 -35.41 -22.17
C GLY A 372 14.30 -35.38 -20.80
N SER A 373 15.43 -36.07 -20.67
CA SER A 373 16.40 -36.13 -19.55
C SER A 373 15.92 -36.85 -18.28
N ASP A 374 16.64 -37.91 -17.91
CA ASP A 374 16.77 -38.32 -16.51
C ASP A 374 17.33 -37.12 -15.74
N ILE A 375 16.46 -36.27 -15.22
CA ILE A 375 16.86 -35.22 -14.28
C ILE A 375 17.46 -35.99 -13.12
N ASN A 376 18.77 -35.88 -12.92
CA ASN A 376 19.49 -36.59 -11.87
C ASN A 376 19.00 -36.07 -10.52
N ILE A 377 17.95 -36.70 -9.95
CA ILE A 377 17.36 -36.29 -8.68
C ILE A 377 18.34 -36.64 -7.58
N LYS A 378 19.04 -35.63 -7.07
CA LYS A 378 19.97 -35.81 -5.96
C LYS A 378 19.18 -35.86 -4.67
N LYS A 379 19.15 -37.04 -4.02
CA LYS A 379 18.55 -37.20 -2.70
C LYS A 379 19.51 -36.74 -1.61
N ILE A 380 19.05 -35.83 -0.75
CA ILE A 380 19.86 -35.23 0.32
C ILE A 380 19.13 -35.40 1.66
N ASN A 381 19.86 -35.74 2.72
CA ASN A 381 19.31 -35.71 4.08
C ASN A 381 19.20 -34.26 4.57
N LEU A 382 18.15 -33.94 5.32
CA LEU A 382 18.11 -32.68 6.06
C LEU A 382 19.33 -32.60 7.00
N GLY A 383 19.91 -31.40 7.13
CA GLY A 383 21.10 -31.19 7.97
C GLY A 383 20.85 -31.52 9.45
N ASP A 384 21.91 -31.82 10.20
CA ASP A 384 21.83 -32.20 11.62
C ASP A 384 21.22 -31.11 12.52
N GLN A 385 21.14 -29.87 12.03
CA GLN A 385 20.51 -28.72 12.71
C GLN A 385 19.03 -28.51 12.34
N ALA A 386 18.41 -29.42 11.60
CA ALA A 386 16.99 -29.32 11.25
C ALA A 386 16.10 -29.46 12.49
N ILE A 387 15.18 -28.52 12.68
CA ILE A 387 14.32 -28.43 13.86
C ILE A 387 13.11 -29.39 13.75
N LYS A 388 12.63 -29.64 12.52
CA LYS A 388 11.55 -30.62 12.23
C LYS A 388 10.21 -30.30 12.90
N GLU A 389 9.94 -29.02 13.10
CA GLU A 389 8.65 -28.51 13.55
C GLU A 389 7.88 -27.89 12.39
N ALA A 390 6.55 -27.92 12.45
CA ALA A 390 5.70 -27.34 11.41
C ALA A 390 4.51 -26.58 11.98
N VAL A 391 4.20 -25.44 11.35
CA VAL A 391 2.96 -24.70 11.57
C VAL A 391 2.08 -24.89 10.34
N ILE A 392 0.86 -25.39 10.54
CA ILE A 392 -0.02 -25.83 9.44
C ILE A 392 -1.30 -25.00 9.44
N ASN A 393 -1.88 -24.72 8.28
CA ASN A 393 -3.18 -24.07 8.24
C ASN A 393 -4.37 -25.04 8.20
N ARG A 394 -5.56 -24.55 8.51
CA ARG A 394 -6.79 -25.38 8.50
C ARG A 394 -7.06 -26.03 7.15
N ALA A 395 -6.73 -25.37 6.04
CA ALA A 395 -6.84 -25.97 4.70
C ALA A 395 -5.97 -27.23 4.55
N ALA A 396 -4.72 -27.19 5.01
CA ALA A 396 -3.82 -28.35 4.97
C ALA A 396 -4.28 -29.46 5.94
N LEU A 397 -4.76 -29.13 7.13
CA LEU A 397 -5.33 -30.13 8.06
C LEU A 397 -6.49 -30.91 7.45
N ARG A 398 -7.38 -30.24 6.70
CA ARG A 398 -8.48 -30.92 5.99
C ARG A 398 -7.97 -31.92 4.96
N VAL A 399 -6.91 -31.58 4.23
CA VAL A 399 -6.30 -32.50 3.26
C VAL A 399 -5.67 -33.71 3.97
N LEU A 400 -5.09 -33.49 5.17
CA LEU A 400 -4.55 -34.56 6.02
C LEU A 400 -5.64 -35.36 6.76
N GLY A 401 -6.90 -34.92 6.71
CA GLY A 401 -8.01 -35.53 7.45
C GLY A 401 -7.85 -35.40 8.97
N LEU A 402 -7.31 -34.27 9.44
CA LEU A 402 -7.11 -33.94 10.86
C LEU A 402 -8.07 -32.85 11.31
N GLU A 403 -8.64 -33.03 12.50
CA GLU A 403 -9.40 -31.98 13.21
C GLU A 403 -8.45 -31.05 13.98
N GLU A 404 -8.79 -29.77 14.07
CA GLU A 404 -7.93 -28.75 14.72
C GLU A 404 -7.62 -29.08 16.19
N SER A 405 -8.59 -29.65 16.91
CA SER A 405 -8.44 -30.04 18.32
C SER A 405 -7.42 -31.17 18.55
N GLU A 406 -7.16 -31.98 17.52
CA GLU A 406 -6.27 -33.15 17.61
C GLU A 406 -4.96 -32.97 16.85
N ALA A 407 -4.80 -31.85 16.14
CA ALA A 407 -3.68 -31.61 15.25
C ALA A 407 -2.35 -31.40 16.01
N ILE A 408 -2.38 -30.70 17.14
CA ILE A 408 -1.17 -30.35 17.90
C ILE A 408 -0.47 -31.59 18.44
N GLY A 409 0.83 -31.71 18.18
CA GLY A 409 1.67 -32.83 18.60
C GLY A 409 1.57 -34.08 17.71
N LYS A 410 0.77 -34.04 16.63
CA LYS A 410 0.78 -35.11 15.63
C LYS A 410 2.01 -35.00 14.74
N VAL A 411 2.46 -36.16 14.25
CA VAL A 411 3.61 -36.29 13.38
C VAL A 411 3.16 -36.67 11.98
N PHE A 412 3.75 -36.07 10.97
CA PHE A 412 3.57 -36.43 9.56
C PHE A 412 4.93 -36.53 8.88
N SER A 413 5.01 -37.31 7.82
CA SER A 413 6.23 -37.45 7.03
C SER A 413 6.23 -36.44 5.89
N ALA A 414 7.36 -35.80 5.63
CA ALA A 414 7.51 -34.84 4.55
C ALA A 414 8.83 -35.06 3.80
N SER A 415 8.78 -34.91 2.48
CA SER A 415 9.96 -34.66 1.66
C SER A 415 9.78 -33.36 0.88
N PHE A 416 10.88 -32.64 0.63
CA PHE A 416 10.86 -31.35 -0.04
C PHE A 416 11.57 -31.44 -1.38
N VAL A 417 10.98 -30.84 -2.40
CA VAL A 417 11.53 -30.79 -3.74
C VAL A 417 11.99 -29.36 -4.03
N VAL A 418 13.30 -29.18 -4.17
CA VAL A 418 13.94 -27.92 -4.52
C VAL A 418 14.39 -27.98 -5.98
N VAL A 419 14.02 -26.96 -6.76
CA VAL A 419 14.29 -26.90 -8.20
C VAL A 419 14.59 -25.48 -8.66
N GLY A 420 15.23 -25.38 -9.82
CA GLY A 420 15.33 -24.14 -10.58
C GLY A 420 16.17 -23.08 -9.87
N ASP A 421 15.67 -21.85 -9.92
CA ASP A 421 16.39 -20.65 -9.48
C ASP A 421 16.78 -20.62 -8.00
N LEU A 422 16.25 -21.52 -7.17
CA LEU A 422 16.62 -21.65 -5.76
C LEU A 422 18.04 -22.24 -5.57
N LEU A 423 18.52 -22.98 -6.56
CA LEU A 423 19.82 -23.64 -6.56
C LEU A 423 20.86 -22.81 -7.34
N GLU A 424 22.14 -23.13 -7.11
CA GLU A 424 23.24 -22.52 -7.87
C GLU A 424 23.20 -22.93 -9.34
N ASN A 425 22.84 -24.19 -9.59
CA ASN A 425 22.60 -24.75 -10.91
C ASN A 425 21.09 -24.96 -11.15
N PRO A 426 20.43 -24.17 -12.02
CA PRO A 426 18.98 -24.26 -12.23
C PRO A 426 18.50 -25.58 -12.82
N ASP A 427 19.36 -26.33 -13.51
CA ASP A 427 19.03 -27.62 -14.13
C ASP A 427 19.04 -28.77 -13.10
N GLU A 428 19.53 -28.52 -11.88
CA GLU A 428 19.52 -29.50 -10.81
C GLU A 428 18.16 -29.58 -10.12
N LYS A 429 17.85 -30.80 -9.65
CA LYS A 429 16.69 -31.08 -8.83
C LYS A 429 17.14 -31.84 -7.59
N ILE A 430 16.86 -31.24 -6.44
CA ILE A 430 17.19 -31.83 -5.14
C ILE A 430 15.89 -32.24 -4.48
N GLU A 431 15.84 -33.48 -4.00
CA GLU A 431 14.73 -33.98 -3.20
C GLU A 431 15.27 -34.39 -1.82
N SER A 432 14.63 -33.91 -0.75
CA SER A 432 15.01 -34.35 0.58
C SER A 432 14.56 -35.80 0.81
N ASN A 433 15.26 -36.51 1.68
CA ASN A 433 14.72 -37.76 2.21
C ASN A 433 13.48 -37.49 3.07
N GLU A 434 12.58 -38.47 3.10
CA GLU A 434 11.37 -38.41 3.89
C GLU A 434 11.73 -38.31 5.37
N THR A 435 11.22 -37.28 6.03
CA THR A 435 11.53 -36.95 7.43
C THR A 435 10.25 -36.65 8.19
N GLU A 436 10.19 -37.08 9.44
CA GLU A 436 9.05 -36.84 10.34
C GLU A 436 9.07 -35.40 10.90
N TYR A 437 7.95 -34.69 10.77
CA TYR A 437 7.70 -33.34 11.29
C TYR A 437 6.58 -33.35 12.33
N THR A 438 6.75 -32.57 13.40
CA THR A 438 5.71 -32.42 14.43
C THR A 438 4.93 -31.13 14.25
N ILE A 439 3.60 -31.21 14.31
CA ILE A 439 2.71 -30.04 14.24
C ILE A 439 2.73 -29.30 15.57
N VAL A 440 3.28 -28.08 15.60
CA VAL A 440 3.39 -27.25 16.80
C VAL A 440 2.34 -26.15 16.88
N GLY A 441 1.77 -25.76 15.73
CA GLY A 441 0.77 -24.71 15.64
C GLY A 441 -0.19 -24.87 14.46
N VAL A 442 -1.42 -24.41 14.65
CA VAL A 442 -2.45 -24.34 13.61
C VAL A 442 -2.87 -22.90 13.38
N ILE A 443 -2.87 -22.46 12.13
CA ILE A 443 -3.27 -21.10 11.74
C ILE A 443 -4.63 -21.11 11.02
N PRO A 444 -5.44 -20.04 11.14
CA PRO A 444 -6.85 -20.07 10.75
C PRO A 444 -7.13 -20.05 9.25
N ASP A 445 -6.13 -20.06 8.36
CA ASP A 445 -6.40 -19.97 6.92
C ASP A 445 -7.04 -21.25 6.35
N ASP A 446 -8.20 -21.07 5.70
CA ASP A 446 -9.05 -22.11 5.16
C ASP A 446 -9.00 -22.22 3.62
N LYS A 447 -8.25 -21.34 2.94
CA LYS A 447 -8.33 -21.21 1.48
C LYS A 447 -7.38 -22.15 0.73
N THR A 448 -6.09 -22.11 1.06
CA THR A 448 -5.04 -22.80 0.30
C THR A 448 -4.19 -23.64 1.25
N PRO A 449 -4.00 -24.95 1.06
CA PRO A 449 -3.23 -25.78 1.97
C PRO A 449 -1.76 -25.38 1.95
N VAL A 450 -1.24 -24.95 3.11
CA VAL A 450 0.13 -24.45 3.28
C VAL A 450 0.71 -24.97 4.58
N ILE A 451 1.98 -25.36 4.54
CA ILE A 451 2.78 -25.75 5.70
C ILE A 451 3.97 -24.80 5.82
N TYR A 452 4.17 -24.24 7.00
CA TYR A 452 5.36 -23.45 7.34
C TYR A 452 6.34 -24.33 8.12
N VAL A 453 7.59 -24.32 7.69
CA VAL A 453 8.69 -25.02 8.36
C VAL A 453 9.83 -24.03 8.63
N PRO A 454 10.71 -24.32 9.59
CA PRO A 454 11.91 -23.54 9.85
C PRO A 454 12.73 -23.31 8.58
N PHE A 455 13.15 -22.06 8.38
CA PHE A 455 13.94 -21.65 7.22
C PHE A 455 15.21 -22.50 7.02
N ILE A 456 15.86 -22.86 8.13
CA ILE A 456 17.12 -23.61 8.13
C ILE A 456 16.97 -25.02 7.55
N ASP A 457 15.81 -25.65 7.75
CA ASP A 457 15.53 -27.01 7.27
C ASP A 457 15.60 -27.05 5.74
N ILE A 458 14.92 -26.12 5.07
CA ILE A 458 14.92 -26.04 3.61
C ILE A 458 16.25 -25.51 3.08
N ARG A 459 16.86 -24.55 3.78
CA ARG A 459 18.17 -24.01 3.39
C ARG A 459 19.26 -25.08 3.37
N SER A 460 19.20 -26.06 4.28
CA SER A 460 20.16 -27.17 4.35
C SER A 460 20.21 -28.06 3.11
N LEU A 461 19.20 -27.98 2.24
CA LEU A 461 19.11 -28.73 0.98
C LEU A 461 19.93 -28.10 -0.17
N GLY A 462 20.79 -27.12 0.13
CA GLY A 462 21.63 -26.43 -0.87
C GLY A 462 20.94 -25.23 -1.54
N VAL A 463 19.92 -24.66 -0.88
CA VAL A 463 19.26 -23.44 -1.36
C VAL A 463 20.19 -22.24 -1.15
N VAL A 464 20.52 -21.56 -2.25
CA VAL A 464 21.38 -20.38 -2.26
C VAL A 464 20.61 -19.10 -2.59
N ASN A 465 19.45 -19.24 -3.25
CA ASN A 465 18.57 -18.14 -3.59
C ASN A 465 17.18 -18.35 -2.98
N TYR A 466 16.48 -17.25 -2.70
CA TYR A 466 15.19 -17.23 -2.01
C TYR A 466 14.07 -16.85 -2.98
N SER A 467 12.87 -17.38 -2.73
CA SER A 467 11.70 -17.13 -3.57
C SER A 467 11.19 -15.69 -3.43
N GLN A 468 11.23 -15.18 -2.20
CA GLN A 468 10.69 -13.89 -1.84
C GLN A 468 11.45 -13.34 -0.63
N LEU A 469 11.45 -12.03 -0.50
CA LEU A 469 11.95 -11.35 0.69
C LEU A 469 10.90 -10.37 1.20
N LYS A 470 10.58 -10.44 2.48
CA LYS A 470 9.70 -9.46 3.13
C LYS A 470 10.53 -8.40 3.82
N LEU A 471 10.37 -7.15 3.40
CA LEU A 471 10.94 -6.00 4.10
C LEU A 471 9.96 -5.41 5.08
N VAL A 472 10.45 -5.07 6.26
CA VAL A 472 9.73 -4.32 7.29
C VAL A 472 10.41 -2.97 7.47
N VAL A 473 9.66 -1.88 7.30
CA VAL A 473 10.17 -0.51 7.50
C VAL A 473 9.72 0.06 8.85
N LYS A 474 10.42 1.11 9.31
CA LYS A 474 10.09 1.79 10.58
C LYS A 474 8.69 2.39 10.56
N ASP A 475 8.40 3.14 9.50
CA ASP A 475 7.18 3.91 9.33
C ASP A 475 6.53 3.71 7.96
N LYS A 476 5.20 3.73 7.95
CA LYS A 476 4.39 3.58 6.73
C LYS A 476 4.75 4.62 5.66
N SER A 477 5.12 5.83 6.06
CA SER A 477 5.51 6.90 5.13
C SER A 477 6.80 6.60 4.37
N ASP A 478 7.72 5.86 4.97
CA ASP A 478 9.01 5.54 4.36
C ASP A 478 8.95 4.33 3.45
N LEU A 479 7.91 3.50 3.60
CA LEU A 479 7.67 2.33 2.73
C LEU A 479 7.69 2.73 1.25
N VAL A 480 7.11 3.87 0.90
CA VAL A 480 7.09 4.36 -0.49
C VAL A 480 8.52 4.65 -1.00
N LYS A 481 9.36 5.30 -0.19
CA LYS A 481 10.74 5.63 -0.57
C LYS A 481 11.60 4.37 -0.71
N VAL A 482 11.52 3.47 0.26
CA VAL A 482 12.27 2.21 0.26
C VAL A 482 11.88 1.38 -0.96
N ARG A 483 10.58 1.29 -1.26
CA ARG A 483 10.10 0.58 -2.44
C ARG A 483 10.65 1.18 -3.74
N TYR A 484 10.65 2.49 -3.89
CA TYR A 484 11.27 3.13 -5.07
C TYR A 484 12.75 2.80 -5.22
N GLN A 485 13.51 2.74 -4.12
CA GLN A 485 14.93 2.35 -4.16
C GLN A 485 15.10 0.88 -4.58
N VAL A 486 14.30 -0.03 -4.00
CA VAL A 486 14.31 -1.46 -4.32
C VAL A 486 13.89 -1.71 -5.78
N GLU A 487 12.87 -0.99 -6.26
CA GLU A 487 12.41 -1.08 -7.65
C GLU A 487 13.45 -0.53 -8.63
N ALA A 488 14.17 0.54 -8.25
CA ALA A 488 15.29 1.06 -9.04
C ALA A 488 16.47 0.07 -9.12
N MET A 489 16.62 -0.83 -8.14
CA MET A 489 17.58 -1.94 -8.19
C MET A 489 17.10 -3.10 -9.08
N GLY A 490 15.89 -3.02 -9.66
CA GLY A 490 15.34 -3.99 -10.61
C GLY A 490 14.44 -5.08 -9.99
N TYR A 491 14.14 -4.99 -8.70
CA TYR A 491 13.22 -5.89 -8.03
C TYR A 491 11.76 -5.43 -8.15
N VAL A 492 10.81 -6.33 -7.92
CA VAL A 492 9.39 -6.02 -7.91
C VAL A 492 8.91 -6.00 -6.47
N THR A 493 8.21 -4.93 -6.09
CA THR A 493 7.64 -4.82 -4.74
C THR A 493 6.12 -4.91 -4.78
N ARG A 494 5.54 -5.59 -3.78
CA ARG A 494 4.10 -5.63 -3.53
C ARG A 494 3.87 -5.30 -2.07
N SER A 495 2.88 -4.46 -1.79
CA SER A 495 2.54 -4.12 -0.42
C SER A 495 1.03 -4.10 -0.21
N VAL A 496 0.61 -4.34 1.03
CA VAL A 496 -0.78 -4.15 1.43
C VAL A 496 -1.23 -2.69 1.21
N ALA A 497 -0.30 -1.74 1.29
CA ALA A 497 -0.57 -0.34 0.99
C ALA A 497 -1.04 -0.14 -0.47
N ASP A 498 -0.55 -0.92 -1.43
CA ASP A 498 -1.02 -0.86 -2.83
C ASP A 498 -2.46 -1.34 -2.95
N THR A 499 -2.79 -2.44 -2.26
CA THR A 499 -4.15 -2.97 -2.21
C THR A 499 -5.11 -1.95 -1.61
N VAL A 500 -4.72 -1.28 -0.51
CA VAL A 500 -5.51 -0.20 0.10
C VAL A 500 -5.67 0.97 -0.85
N ASN A 501 -4.62 1.38 -1.55
CA ASN A 501 -4.70 2.46 -2.53
C ASN A 501 -5.63 2.10 -3.70
N GLN A 502 -5.58 0.86 -4.17
CA GLN A 502 -6.49 0.36 -5.20
C GLN A 502 -7.95 0.36 -4.72
N ILE A 503 -8.20 -0.11 -3.49
CA ILE A 503 -9.53 -0.03 -2.85
C ILE A 503 -9.99 1.43 -2.79
N ASN A 504 -9.14 2.35 -2.29
CA ASN A 504 -9.45 3.77 -2.21
C ASN A 504 -9.83 4.36 -3.58
N ASN A 505 -9.12 4.01 -4.65
CA ASN A 505 -9.41 4.49 -6.01
C ASN A 505 -10.73 3.95 -6.56
N ILE A 506 -11.03 2.67 -6.34
CA ILE A 506 -12.31 2.06 -6.73
C ILE A 506 -13.47 2.75 -5.99
N PHE A 507 -13.37 2.89 -4.67
CA PHE A 507 -14.40 3.53 -3.87
C PHE A 507 -14.52 5.03 -4.15
N SER A 508 -13.41 5.73 -4.46
CA SER A 508 -13.44 7.12 -4.90
C SER A 508 -14.24 7.28 -6.19
N THR A 509 -14.01 6.41 -7.16
CA THR A 509 -14.76 6.38 -8.43
C THR A 509 -16.24 6.07 -8.19
N ALA A 510 -16.55 5.09 -7.34
CA ALA A 510 -17.93 4.78 -6.97
C ALA A 510 -18.63 5.97 -6.29
N LYS A 511 -17.96 6.65 -5.36
CA LYS A 511 -18.47 7.86 -4.69
C LYS A 511 -18.74 9.00 -5.67
N LEU A 512 -17.90 9.18 -6.69
CA LEU A 512 -18.13 10.18 -7.74
C LEU A 512 -19.42 9.89 -8.52
N LEU A 513 -19.66 8.64 -8.89
CA LEU A 513 -20.90 8.24 -9.59
C LEU A 513 -22.13 8.44 -8.71
N LEU A 514 -22.05 8.08 -7.43
CA LEU A 514 -23.14 8.31 -6.46
C LEU A 514 -23.41 9.81 -6.27
N ALA A 515 -22.36 10.64 -6.23
CA ALA A 515 -22.50 12.09 -6.15
C ALA A 515 -23.14 12.67 -7.42
N LEU A 516 -22.86 12.11 -8.61
CA LEU A 516 -23.50 12.50 -9.86
C LEU A 516 -25.00 12.20 -9.84
N PHE A 517 -25.40 10.99 -9.46
CA PHE A 517 -26.82 10.64 -9.30
C PHE A 517 -27.51 11.51 -8.24
N GLY A 518 -26.80 11.78 -7.15
CA GLY A 518 -27.25 12.70 -6.12
C GLY A 518 -27.51 14.11 -6.64
N SER A 519 -26.60 14.63 -7.46
CA SER A 519 -26.73 15.94 -8.07
C SER A 519 -27.96 16.03 -8.97
N ILE A 520 -28.28 14.97 -9.72
CA ILE A 520 -29.51 14.88 -10.53
C ILE A 520 -30.75 14.98 -9.64
N ALA A 521 -30.81 14.20 -8.55
CA ALA A 521 -31.92 14.25 -7.60
C ALA A 521 -32.09 15.66 -6.99
N LEU A 522 -30.97 16.31 -6.66
CA LEU A 522 -30.98 17.67 -6.12
C LEU A 522 -31.45 18.71 -7.15
N ILE A 523 -31.07 18.57 -8.42
CA ILE A 523 -31.56 19.44 -9.51
C ILE A 523 -33.08 19.31 -9.63
N VAL A 524 -33.62 18.08 -9.63
CA VAL A 524 -35.08 17.85 -9.69
C VAL A 524 -35.78 18.48 -8.48
N ALA A 525 -35.24 18.31 -7.27
CA ALA A 525 -35.78 18.95 -6.07
C ALA A 525 -35.72 20.49 -6.15
N SER A 526 -34.65 21.05 -6.73
CA SER A 526 -34.46 22.49 -6.91
C SER A 526 -35.49 23.09 -7.87
N LEU A 527 -35.89 22.37 -8.92
CA LEU A 527 -36.95 22.78 -9.84
C LEU A 527 -38.32 22.83 -9.13
N GLY A 528 -38.59 21.86 -8.25
CA GLY A 528 -39.78 21.87 -7.39
C GLY A 528 -39.82 23.08 -6.46
N MET A 529 -38.67 23.46 -5.91
CA MET A 529 -38.54 24.67 -5.11
C MET A 529 -38.72 25.95 -5.93
N PHE A 530 -38.10 26.03 -7.10
CA PHE A 530 -38.23 27.17 -8.01
C PHE A 530 -39.70 27.42 -8.39
N ASN A 531 -40.42 26.37 -8.75
CA ASN A 531 -41.85 26.44 -9.07
C ASN A 531 -42.66 26.92 -7.86
N THR A 532 -42.38 26.36 -6.69
CA THR A 532 -43.05 26.72 -5.43
C THR A 532 -42.88 28.20 -5.10
N LEU A 533 -41.66 28.72 -5.18
CA LEU A 533 -41.37 30.13 -4.90
C LEU A 533 -42.01 31.07 -5.92
N THR A 534 -41.98 30.70 -7.20
CA THR A 534 -42.57 31.50 -8.27
C THR A 534 -44.08 31.59 -8.13
N VAL A 535 -44.75 30.47 -7.83
CA VAL A 535 -46.20 30.45 -7.59
C VAL A 535 -46.55 31.19 -6.31
N SER A 536 -45.78 31.00 -5.23
CA SER A 536 -45.96 31.73 -3.97
C SER A 536 -45.90 33.25 -4.17
N LEU A 537 -44.99 33.73 -5.01
CA LEU A 537 -44.90 35.14 -5.38
C LEU A 537 -46.17 35.63 -6.09
N LEU A 538 -46.66 34.89 -7.08
CA LEU A 538 -47.84 35.27 -7.87
C LEU A 538 -49.10 35.32 -7.00
N GLU A 539 -49.30 34.31 -6.15
CA GLU A 539 -50.42 34.23 -5.20
C GLU A 539 -50.39 35.37 -4.17
N ARG A 540 -49.23 36.02 -3.94
CA ARG A 540 -49.02 37.05 -2.89
C ARG A 540 -48.69 38.43 -3.46
N THR A 541 -49.00 38.68 -4.73
CA THR A 541 -48.73 39.96 -5.40
C THR A 541 -49.34 41.14 -4.64
N ARG A 542 -50.59 40.99 -4.15
CA ARG A 542 -51.30 42.02 -3.37
C ARG A 542 -50.64 42.30 -2.01
N GLU A 543 -50.19 41.26 -1.31
CA GLU A 543 -49.47 41.41 -0.03
C GLU A 543 -48.15 42.17 -0.22
N VAL A 544 -47.41 41.87 -1.29
CA VAL A 544 -46.18 42.60 -1.65
C VAL A 544 -46.49 44.06 -1.98
N GLY A 545 -47.58 44.33 -2.70
CA GLY A 545 -48.05 45.69 -2.98
C GLY A 545 -48.37 46.47 -1.70
N LEU A 546 -49.06 45.84 -0.74
CA LEU A 546 -49.39 46.44 0.55
C LEU A 546 -48.13 46.75 1.37
N MET A 547 -47.18 45.81 1.46
CA MET A 547 -45.92 46.03 2.18
C MET A 547 -45.13 47.21 1.60
N LYS A 548 -45.07 47.33 0.26
CA LYS A 548 -44.43 48.47 -0.41
C LYS A 548 -45.18 49.78 -0.17
N ALA A 549 -46.51 49.77 -0.14
CA ALA A 549 -47.32 50.94 0.21
C ALA A 549 -47.09 51.39 1.66
N MET A 550 -46.80 50.46 2.57
CA MET A 550 -46.45 50.72 3.96
C MET A 550 -44.99 51.15 4.17
N GLY A 551 -44.20 51.29 3.10
CA GLY A 551 -42.82 51.81 3.16
C GLY A 551 -41.71 50.78 2.97
N MET A 552 -42.01 49.50 2.73
CA MET A 552 -40.98 48.48 2.45
C MET A 552 -40.31 48.74 1.08
N LYS A 553 -38.98 48.80 1.06
CA LYS A 553 -38.19 49.00 -0.16
C LYS A 553 -38.22 47.76 -1.06
N SER A 554 -38.13 47.96 -2.37
CA SER A 554 -38.05 46.84 -3.32
C SER A 554 -36.84 45.90 -3.08
N SER A 555 -35.74 46.40 -2.52
CA SER A 555 -34.61 45.57 -2.09
C SER A 555 -34.93 44.68 -0.88
N GLU A 556 -35.73 45.17 0.06
CA GLU A 556 -36.15 44.42 1.25
C GLU A 556 -37.16 43.34 0.87
N VAL A 557 -38.04 43.61 -0.10
CA VAL A 557 -38.90 42.58 -0.71
C VAL A 557 -38.05 41.47 -1.34
N LYS A 558 -36.97 41.81 -2.06
CA LYS A 558 -36.05 40.82 -2.63
C LYS A 558 -35.41 39.98 -1.52
N GLU A 559 -34.92 40.63 -0.47
CA GLU A 559 -34.28 39.97 0.67
C GLU A 559 -35.25 39.05 1.41
N LEU A 560 -36.53 39.44 1.54
CA LEU A 560 -37.57 38.60 2.14
C LEU A 560 -37.74 37.28 1.37
N PHE A 561 -37.94 37.33 0.05
CA PHE A 561 -38.10 36.13 -0.78
C PHE A 561 -36.83 35.28 -0.86
N LEU A 562 -35.65 35.92 -0.88
CA LEU A 562 -34.37 35.21 -0.83
C LEU A 562 -34.15 34.54 0.54
N THR A 563 -34.58 35.18 1.63
CA THR A 563 -34.56 34.60 2.98
C THR A 563 -35.48 33.38 3.05
N GLU A 564 -36.67 33.45 2.45
CA GLU A 564 -37.62 32.33 2.37
C GLU A 564 -36.99 31.11 1.66
N SER A 565 -36.32 31.32 0.53
CA SER A 565 -35.67 30.25 -0.22
C SER A 565 -34.45 29.66 0.49
N VAL A 566 -33.63 30.51 1.12
CA VAL A 566 -32.48 30.09 1.93
C VAL A 566 -32.93 29.24 3.12
N ILE A 567 -33.98 29.65 3.83
CA ILE A 567 -34.51 28.88 4.96
C ILE A 567 -34.98 27.51 4.48
N MET A 568 -35.73 27.43 3.38
CA MET A 568 -36.17 26.13 2.84
C MET A 568 -34.99 25.24 2.41
N GLY A 569 -33.96 25.82 1.78
CA GLY A 569 -32.76 25.09 1.37
C GLY A 569 -31.99 24.53 2.56
N VAL A 570 -31.73 25.36 3.58
CA VAL A 570 -31.03 24.95 4.80
C VAL A 570 -31.82 23.90 5.57
N LEU A 571 -33.13 24.06 5.74
CA LEU A 571 -33.96 23.05 6.40
C LEU A 571 -33.97 21.72 5.65
N GLY A 572 -34.07 21.77 4.31
CA GLY A 572 -33.94 20.57 3.47
C GLY A 572 -32.59 19.88 3.63
N GLY A 573 -31.50 20.65 3.69
CA GLY A 573 -30.15 20.14 3.95
C GLY A 573 -30.00 19.49 5.31
N VAL A 574 -30.42 20.17 6.38
CA VAL A 574 -30.32 19.67 7.75
C VAL A 574 -31.16 18.42 7.95
N PHE A 575 -32.43 18.43 7.53
CA PHE A 575 -33.28 17.25 7.64
C PHE A 575 -32.82 16.12 6.73
N GLY A 576 -32.29 16.43 5.54
CA GLY A 576 -31.71 15.44 4.65
C GLY A 576 -30.51 14.74 5.26
N ILE A 577 -29.57 15.49 5.84
CA ILE A 577 -28.42 14.92 6.56
C ILE A 577 -28.89 14.05 7.71
N LEU A 578 -29.84 14.55 8.53
CA LEU A 578 -30.37 13.81 9.67
C LEU A 578 -31.02 12.49 9.23
N LEU A 579 -31.89 12.50 8.23
CA LEU A 579 -32.53 11.28 7.71
C LEU A 579 -31.52 10.34 7.03
N GLY A 580 -30.52 10.86 6.33
CA GLY A 580 -29.47 10.07 5.70
C GLY A 580 -28.61 9.32 6.73
N VAL A 581 -28.21 9.99 7.81
CA VAL A 581 -27.48 9.36 8.92
C VAL A 581 -28.36 8.34 9.64
N VAL A 582 -29.61 8.69 9.97
CA VAL A 582 -30.53 7.77 10.65
C VAL A 582 -30.77 6.51 9.80
N SER A 583 -31.05 6.66 8.51
CA SER A 583 -31.23 5.52 7.61
C SER A 583 -29.96 4.67 7.46
N GLY A 584 -28.78 5.31 7.40
CA GLY A 584 -27.49 4.61 7.36
C GLY A 584 -27.22 3.79 8.63
N THR A 585 -27.43 4.39 9.80
CA THR A 585 -27.29 3.71 11.10
C THR A 585 -28.29 2.56 11.27
N MET A 586 -29.54 2.74 10.84
CA MET A 586 -30.55 1.67 10.86
C MET A 586 -30.13 0.47 10.00
N LEU A 587 -29.56 0.72 8.82
CA LEU A 587 -29.02 -0.34 7.97
C LEU A 587 -27.79 -1.01 8.61
N GLY A 588 -26.94 -0.23 9.28
CA GLY A 588 -25.81 -0.71 10.09
C GLY A 588 -26.19 -1.69 11.19
N ILE A 589 -27.21 -1.31 11.97
CA ILE A 589 -27.76 -2.16 13.02
C ILE A 589 -28.35 -3.44 12.41
N GLY A 590 -29.12 -3.32 11.32
CA GLY A 590 -29.71 -4.47 10.63
C GLY A 590 -28.67 -5.47 10.13
N LEU A 591 -27.59 -4.98 9.50
CA LEU A 591 -26.49 -5.83 9.03
C LEU A 591 -25.69 -6.45 10.19
N SER A 592 -25.50 -5.71 11.29
CA SER A 592 -24.83 -6.23 12.48
C SER A 592 -25.63 -7.36 13.15
N ILE A 593 -26.95 -7.23 13.25
CA ILE A 593 -27.82 -8.29 13.76
C ILE A 593 -27.71 -9.54 12.88
N PHE A 594 -27.77 -9.37 11.55
CA PHE A 594 -27.63 -10.49 10.61
C PHE A 594 -26.26 -11.17 10.68
N ALA A 595 -25.19 -10.39 10.85
CA ALA A 595 -23.84 -10.91 11.01
C ALA A 595 -23.70 -11.71 12.31
N ALA A 596 -24.26 -11.22 13.42
CA ALA A 596 -24.24 -11.92 14.71
C ALA A 596 -24.89 -13.32 14.64
N PHE A 597 -25.99 -13.46 13.89
CA PHE A 597 -26.63 -14.77 13.66
C PHE A 597 -25.76 -15.76 12.86
N LYS A 598 -24.79 -15.30 12.09
CA LYS A 598 -23.82 -16.14 11.36
C LYS A 598 -22.48 -16.29 12.10
N GLY A 599 -22.39 -15.89 13.37
CA GLY A 599 -21.15 -15.90 14.14
C GLY A 599 -20.14 -14.82 13.70
N GLY A 600 -20.59 -13.80 12.97
CA GLY A 600 -19.78 -12.64 12.57
C GLY A 600 -19.80 -11.52 13.63
N GLY A 601 -18.73 -10.73 13.69
CA GLY A 601 -18.61 -9.58 14.59
C GLY A 601 -19.45 -8.35 14.19
N THR A 602 -19.34 -7.27 14.97
CA THR A 602 -20.03 -5.99 14.73
C THR A 602 -19.56 -5.33 13.44
N ILE A 603 -20.49 -4.89 12.61
CA ILE A 603 -20.20 -4.18 11.37
C ILE A 603 -20.61 -2.73 11.54
N ASP A 604 -19.64 -1.84 11.79
CA ASP A 604 -19.88 -0.41 11.71
C ASP A 604 -19.72 0.04 10.26
N ILE A 605 -20.78 0.63 9.72
CA ILE A 605 -20.87 1.17 8.35
C ILE A 605 -21.30 2.64 8.35
N SER A 606 -21.35 3.26 9.53
CA SER A 606 -21.82 4.62 9.71
C SER A 606 -20.67 5.63 9.77
N ALA A 607 -19.79 5.61 8.75
CA ALA A 607 -18.72 6.58 8.61
C ALA A 607 -19.15 7.74 7.71
N LEU A 608 -19.30 8.95 8.26
CA LEU A 608 -19.62 10.14 7.49
C LEU A 608 -18.60 11.25 7.77
N PRO A 609 -17.69 11.56 6.82
CA PRO A 609 -16.67 12.57 7.04
C PRO A 609 -17.28 13.94 7.32
N LEU A 610 -16.75 14.66 8.33
CA LEU A 610 -17.22 16.00 8.69
C LEU A 610 -17.13 16.99 7.51
N ALA A 611 -16.10 16.85 6.68
CA ALA A 611 -15.95 17.63 5.45
C ALA A 611 -17.14 17.44 4.48
N PHE A 612 -17.69 16.22 4.41
CA PHE A 612 -18.85 15.93 3.57
C PHE A 612 -20.14 16.54 4.14
N VAL A 613 -20.33 16.55 5.46
CA VAL A 613 -21.45 17.25 6.11
C VAL A 613 -21.41 18.74 5.77
N VAL A 614 -20.25 19.37 5.94
CA VAL A 614 -20.06 20.80 5.63
C VAL A 614 -20.32 21.07 4.15
N PHE A 615 -19.85 20.19 3.26
CA PHE A 615 -20.11 20.28 1.83
C PHE A 615 -21.61 20.24 1.49
N ILE A 616 -22.37 19.30 2.07
CA ILE A 616 -23.82 19.19 1.83
C ILE A 616 -24.58 20.41 2.37
N ILE A 617 -24.19 20.94 3.53
CA ILE A 617 -24.77 22.18 4.06
C ILE A 617 -24.51 23.34 3.10
N ALA A 618 -23.26 23.51 2.64
CA ALA A 618 -22.89 24.55 1.68
C ALA A 618 -23.65 24.40 0.35
N LEU A 619 -23.80 23.16 -0.14
CA LEU A 619 -24.56 22.84 -1.34
C LEU A 619 -26.05 23.16 -1.20
N SER A 620 -26.66 22.81 -0.06
CA SER A 620 -28.08 23.09 0.22
C SER A 620 -28.37 24.60 0.28
N LEU A 621 -27.44 25.37 0.85
CA LEU A 621 -27.48 26.82 0.87
C LEU A 621 -27.36 27.39 -0.55
N ALA A 622 -26.39 26.91 -1.34
CA ALA A 622 -26.19 27.34 -2.71
C ALA A 622 -27.45 27.10 -3.56
N VAL A 623 -28.09 25.94 -3.41
CA VAL A 623 -29.35 25.63 -4.10
C VAL A 623 -30.47 26.57 -3.65
N GLY A 624 -30.64 26.80 -2.34
CA GLY A 624 -31.64 27.73 -1.81
C GLY A 624 -31.47 29.17 -2.32
N ILE A 625 -30.22 29.63 -2.48
CA ILE A 625 -29.93 30.93 -3.10
C ILE A 625 -30.30 30.90 -4.58
N LEU A 626 -29.77 29.94 -5.34
CA LEU A 626 -29.94 29.87 -6.80
C LEU A 626 -31.42 29.80 -7.22
N THR A 627 -32.22 28.99 -6.54
CA THR A 627 -33.66 28.86 -6.83
C THR A 627 -34.45 30.11 -6.46
N GLY A 628 -34.03 30.84 -5.42
CA GLY A 628 -34.68 32.06 -4.94
C GLY A 628 -34.32 33.33 -5.70
N LEU A 629 -33.15 33.38 -6.35
CA LEU A 629 -32.65 34.60 -7.02
C LEU A 629 -33.63 35.15 -8.06
N TYR A 630 -34.21 34.28 -8.88
CA TYR A 630 -35.16 34.68 -9.92
C TYR A 630 -36.49 35.22 -9.35
N PRO A 631 -37.24 34.47 -8.51
CA PRO A 631 -38.49 34.98 -7.94
C PRO A 631 -38.26 36.23 -7.07
N ALA A 632 -37.17 36.27 -6.29
CA ALA A 632 -36.81 37.45 -5.50
C ALA A 632 -36.57 38.68 -6.39
N LYS A 633 -35.86 38.52 -7.52
CA LYS A 633 -35.66 39.61 -8.49
C LYS A 633 -36.98 40.04 -9.14
N ARG A 634 -37.87 39.09 -9.45
CA ARG A 634 -39.19 39.39 -10.02
C ARG A 634 -40.08 40.16 -9.06
N ALA A 635 -40.05 39.85 -7.76
CA ALA A 635 -40.81 40.55 -6.72
C ALA A 635 -40.52 42.06 -6.64
N THR A 636 -39.27 42.46 -6.93
CA THR A 636 -38.88 43.88 -6.94
C THR A 636 -39.61 44.69 -7.99
N LYS A 637 -40.05 44.05 -9.09
CA LYS A 637 -40.71 44.69 -10.23
C LYS A 637 -42.24 44.83 -10.06
N ILE A 638 -42.81 44.28 -8.99
CA ILE A 638 -44.25 44.43 -8.72
C ILE A 638 -44.54 45.90 -8.39
N SER A 639 -45.41 46.51 -9.20
CA SER A 639 -45.92 47.87 -9.04
C SER A 639 -46.99 47.92 -7.95
N VAL A 640 -46.89 48.92 -7.06
CA VAL A 640 -47.85 49.12 -5.95
C VAL A 640 -49.25 49.40 -6.49
N LEU A 641 -49.34 50.25 -7.53
CA LEU A 641 -50.60 50.63 -8.14
C LEU A 641 -51.30 49.43 -8.80
N ASP A 642 -50.53 48.61 -9.52
CA ASP A 642 -51.08 47.45 -10.23
C ASP A 642 -51.46 46.33 -9.27
N ALA A 643 -50.67 46.11 -8.21
CA ALA A 643 -50.94 45.10 -7.19
C ALA A 643 -52.21 45.40 -6.36
N LEU A 644 -52.58 46.67 -6.20
CA LEU A 644 -53.79 47.08 -5.47
C LEU A 644 -55.05 47.18 -6.35
N ARG A 645 -54.89 47.30 -7.69
CA ARG A 645 -55.99 47.30 -8.67
C ARG A 645 -56.35 45.90 -9.18
N TYR A 646 -55.55 44.87 -8.88
CA TYR A 646 -55.76 43.50 -9.35
C TYR A 646 -56.94 42.85 -8.61
N GLU A 647 -58.03 42.56 -9.34
CA GLU A 647 -59.12 41.65 -8.91
C GLU A 647 -58.85 40.22 -9.40
#